data_AF-A0AAV6TTU9-F1
#
_entry.id   AF-A0AAV6TTU9-F1
#
_cell.length_a   1.000
_cell.length_b   1.000
_cell.length_c   1.000
_cell.angle_alpha   90.00
_cell.angle_beta   90.00
_cell.angle_gamma   90.00
#
_symmetry.space_group_name_H-M   'P 1'
#
loop_
_entity.id
_entity.type
_entity.pdbx_description
1 polymer ?
#
loop_
_entity_poly.entity_id
_entity_poly.type
_entity_poly.pdbx_seq_one_letter_code
_entity_poly.pdbx_strand_id
1 'polypeptide(L)'
;MESSDVSQIKRVMSSYNCQFFRHKAKLVYCRQCGVQVAVGHFADHLRDDHALNCATACPFCYAQFQWQRGELSTNLSVAEHRKQCLKTFLKTHRKAPRIVLPSDHQHDTTPVYEGGETLMASPSRPEIHTYAEQIPDANEFCPTCYDHHKNGVLQHMDGRTRHEEWGTSFYSPFPEDPLFFQDHGPNHVRFSEESGLGLCAYNIFQCYLSGEYAFYHLMVRAHVWWDFMTRDWPGVHFLPYSTLCDGFHKEDGEDPEDEERDEGRVHHRHLIVAMKRDDVAFFKQQWQQVAYRRRPPRTVDKGGPVRRQRNKLCVSVDDANHLMYVLAYNSKPKGICDGYGNKDETTSGSHYWIFRELSPCAKLSLAALWEQGHATLVSKRHRESSLVNYFYHVEEVNNKWQVQLAYLAMKEKKCVLPFAKGFELCDEWAANRPTVYLYGRAKYLRYVPELCKLRYDAWLRHQIQTGNNFWACVGHEYYTLEHYQTRCMNVTKQVLEEVKISFDREEVRMLSVIGQLKREVNNHSAATENVLRELGTAQGDVRTTQSYLQATQNDLRMTQSCLQTTQNDLKMTQSCLQTTQKELTEAQTRIGQYQEQEKKWHLRIRQLEVELKRVREQCVVQLKERLKVSEERLRVAEESNLEYRRTIQRLEAELKNASDASYLNRIRQLEKALQVMTQMYQDVSGQGTK
;
A
#
# COMPACT_ATOMS: atom_id res chain seq x y z
N MET A 1 2.27 33.02 17.32
CA MET A 1 2.93 32.03 16.44
C MET A 1 2.24 30.66 16.47
N GLU A 2 1.55 30.26 17.54
CA GLU A 2 0.89 28.93 17.65
C GLU A 2 -0.30 28.68 16.70
N SER A 3 -0.93 29.70 16.11
CA SER A 3 -2.09 29.49 15.19
C SER A 3 -1.70 28.99 13.79
N SER A 4 -0.44 29.18 13.37
CA SER A 4 0.05 28.77 12.06
C SER A 4 0.21 27.24 11.98
N ASP A 5 0.79 26.64 13.01
CA ASP A 5 1.16 25.22 12.99
C ASP A 5 -0.06 24.31 13.12
N VAL A 6 -1.04 24.67 13.96
CA VAL A 6 -2.31 23.94 14.06
C VAL A 6 -3.06 23.94 12.71
N SER A 7 -3.01 25.06 11.99
CA SER A 7 -3.64 25.20 10.67
C SER A 7 -2.92 24.38 9.59
N GLN A 8 -1.60 24.25 9.69
CA GLN A 8 -0.82 23.37 8.81
C GLN A 8 -1.04 21.89 9.13
N ILE A 9 -1.06 21.50 10.41
CA ILE A 9 -1.36 20.13 10.84
C ILE A 9 -2.74 19.71 10.34
N LYS A 10 -3.76 20.57 10.49
CA LYS A 10 -5.12 20.29 9.97
C LYS A 10 -5.11 20.07 8.45
N ARG A 11 -4.35 20.86 7.68
CA ARG A 11 -4.22 20.68 6.23
C ARG A 11 -3.51 19.37 5.86
N VAL A 12 -2.43 19.02 6.57
CA VAL A 12 -1.70 17.76 6.34
C VAL A 12 -2.57 16.56 6.68
N MET A 13 -3.28 16.58 7.81
CA MET A 13 -4.16 15.50 8.24
C MET A 13 -5.41 15.37 7.35
N SER A 14 -5.98 16.47 6.87
CA SER A 14 -7.06 16.45 5.88
C SER A 14 -6.61 15.77 4.57
N SER A 15 -5.40 16.10 4.11
CA SER A 15 -4.79 15.46 2.94
C SER A 15 -4.50 13.97 3.15
N TYR A 16 -4.00 13.58 4.33
CA TYR A 16 -3.82 12.17 4.72
C TYR A 16 -5.15 11.42 4.73
N ASN A 17 -6.18 11.96 5.40
CA ASN A 17 -7.50 11.33 5.49
C ASN A 17 -8.11 11.13 4.11
N CYS A 18 -8.05 12.13 3.22
CA CYS A 18 -8.53 12.01 1.85
C CYS A 18 -7.84 10.86 1.09
N GLN A 19 -6.50 10.74 1.20
CA GLN A 19 -5.77 9.62 0.58
C GLN A 19 -6.12 8.26 1.22
N PHE A 20 -6.21 8.21 2.55
CA PHE A 20 -6.55 6.99 3.27
C PHE A 20 -7.95 6.49 2.88
N PHE A 21 -8.97 7.36 2.90
CA PHE A 21 -10.33 7.00 2.52
C PHE A 21 -10.44 6.58 1.04
N ARG A 22 -9.69 7.23 0.15
CA ARG A 22 -9.64 6.85 -1.28
C ARG A 22 -9.09 5.44 -1.50
N HIS A 23 -8.22 4.96 -0.60
CA HIS A 23 -7.52 3.68 -0.74
C HIS A 23 -7.89 2.63 0.31
N LYS A 24 -8.84 2.90 1.22
CA LYS A 24 -9.16 2.02 2.35
C LYS A 24 -9.56 0.60 1.94
N ALA A 25 -10.20 0.43 0.78
CA ALA A 25 -10.64 -0.87 0.26
C ALA A 25 -9.56 -1.60 -0.56
N LYS A 26 -8.42 -0.97 -0.83
CA LYS A 26 -7.35 -1.59 -1.60
C LYS A 26 -6.68 -2.67 -0.75
N LEU A 27 -6.50 -3.85 -1.32
CA LEU A 27 -5.81 -4.96 -0.65
C LEU A 27 -4.29 -4.79 -0.75
N VAL A 28 -3.60 -5.06 0.36
CA VAL A 28 -2.14 -5.05 0.51
C VAL A 28 -1.70 -6.29 1.25
N TYR A 29 -0.48 -6.78 0.98
CA TYR A 29 0.09 -7.91 1.70
C TYR A 29 0.89 -7.41 2.89
N CYS A 30 0.66 -7.98 4.07
CA CYS A 30 1.50 -7.74 5.24
C CYS A 30 2.87 -8.37 5.02
N ARG A 31 3.95 -7.60 5.20
CA ARG A 31 5.31 -8.10 5.00
C ARG A 31 5.76 -9.08 6.08
N GLN A 32 5.13 -9.06 7.26
CA GLN A 32 5.49 -9.93 8.38
C GLN A 32 4.85 -11.32 8.29
N CYS A 33 3.60 -11.44 7.85
CA CYS A 33 2.89 -12.74 7.77
C CYS A 33 2.40 -13.14 6.37
N GLY A 34 2.51 -12.26 5.36
CA GLY A 34 2.01 -12.53 4.02
C GLY A 34 0.49 -12.46 3.85
N VAL A 35 -0.28 -12.16 4.90
CA VAL A 35 -1.75 -12.05 4.83
C VAL A 35 -2.16 -10.84 4.00
N GLN A 36 -3.16 -11.03 3.14
CA GLN A 36 -3.76 -9.96 2.36
C GLN A 36 -4.83 -9.23 3.19
N VAL A 37 -4.65 -7.93 3.40
CA VAL A 37 -5.51 -7.10 4.26
C VAL A 37 -5.87 -5.82 3.52
N ALA A 38 -7.09 -5.31 3.69
CA ALA A 38 -7.44 -4.00 3.16
C ALA A 38 -6.66 -2.89 3.90
N VAL A 39 -6.23 -1.83 3.20
CA VAL A 39 -5.49 -0.70 3.81
C VAL A 39 -6.24 -0.12 5.03
N GLY A 40 -7.57 -0.12 5.01
CA GLY A 40 -8.42 0.32 6.12
C GLY A 40 -8.28 -0.50 7.39
N HIS A 41 -7.95 -1.80 7.27
CA HIS A 41 -7.78 -2.75 8.38
C HIS A 41 -6.32 -3.06 8.67
N PHE A 42 -5.37 -2.46 7.94
CA PHE A 42 -3.96 -2.81 8.04
C PHE A 42 -3.35 -2.47 9.41
N ALA A 43 -3.80 -1.37 10.03
CA ALA A 43 -3.35 -1.01 11.38
C ALA A 43 -3.90 -1.97 12.45
N ASP A 44 -5.15 -2.41 12.33
CA ASP A 44 -5.75 -3.39 13.24
C ASP A 44 -5.03 -4.73 13.11
N HIS A 45 -4.77 -5.19 11.89
CA HIS A 45 -3.96 -6.38 11.63
C HIS A 45 -2.56 -6.31 12.28
N LEU A 46 -1.84 -5.19 12.16
CA LEU A 46 -0.52 -5.05 12.81
C LEU A 46 -0.60 -5.04 14.33
N ARG A 47 -1.68 -4.49 14.91
CA ARG A 47 -1.89 -4.51 16.35
C ARG A 47 -2.21 -5.91 16.84
N ASP A 48 -3.12 -6.59 16.17
CA ASP A 48 -3.71 -7.84 16.63
C ASP A 48 -2.80 -9.04 16.34
N ASP A 49 -2.12 -9.06 15.18
CA ASP A 49 -1.29 -10.19 14.73
C ASP A 49 0.23 -9.95 14.91
N HIS A 50 0.68 -8.69 15.09
CA HIS A 50 2.11 -8.33 15.16
C HIS A 50 2.48 -7.49 16.39
N ALA A 51 1.58 -7.39 17.38
CA ALA A 51 1.76 -6.65 18.63
C ALA A 51 2.24 -5.18 18.43
N LEU A 52 1.89 -4.56 17.29
CA LEU A 52 2.30 -3.19 16.99
C LEU A 52 1.40 -2.19 17.70
N ASN A 53 1.96 -1.36 18.57
CA ASN A 53 1.21 -0.28 19.21
C ASN A 53 0.98 0.90 18.23
N CYS A 54 -0.10 0.83 17.45
CA CYS A 54 -0.47 1.88 16.48
C CYS A 54 -0.85 3.23 17.12
N ALA A 55 -0.99 3.32 18.46
CA ALA A 55 -1.25 4.58 19.14
C ALA A 55 0.00 5.48 19.21
N THR A 56 1.18 4.87 19.18
CA THR A 56 2.49 5.55 19.32
C THR A 56 3.46 5.20 18.18
N ALA A 57 3.02 4.46 17.17
CA ALA A 57 3.87 4.04 16.06
C ALA A 57 3.14 4.06 14.72
N CYS A 58 3.87 4.37 13.64
CA CYS A 58 3.33 4.41 12.29
C CYS A 58 3.10 2.99 11.74
N PRO A 59 1.86 2.61 11.37
CA PRO A 59 1.59 1.28 10.81
C PRO A 59 2.19 1.11 9.40
N PHE A 60 2.36 2.19 8.64
CA PHE A 60 2.81 2.11 7.25
C PHE A 60 4.34 1.98 7.09
N CYS A 61 5.11 2.19 8.16
CA CYS A 61 6.54 1.89 8.19
C CYS A 61 6.89 0.86 9.27
N TYR A 62 5.92 0.04 9.72
CA TYR A 62 6.14 -1.04 10.69
C TYR A 62 6.88 -0.57 11.94
N ALA A 63 6.40 0.53 12.56
CA ALA A 63 6.99 1.15 13.75
C ALA A 63 8.42 1.70 13.64
N GLN A 64 8.98 1.86 12.43
CA GLN A 64 10.25 2.58 12.24
C GLN A 64 10.17 4.06 12.68
N PHE A 65 8.97 4.60 12.79
CA PHE A 65 8.71 5.94 13.32
C PHE A 65 7.71 5.85 14.46
N GLN A 66 8.10 6.43 15.59
CA GLN A 66 7.32 6.45 16.83
C GLN A 66 7.07 7.90 17.25
N TRP A 67 6.00 8.11 18.01
CA TRP A 67 5.60 9.42 18.55
C TRP A 67 4.99 9.25 19.95
N GLN A 68 5.02 10.31 20.75
CA GLN A 68 4.35 10.33 22.05
C GLN A 68 2.84 10.48 21.90
N ARG A 69 2.09 9.97 22.88
CA ARG A 69 0.62 10.04 22.89
C ARG A 69 0.18 11.52 22.84
N GLY A 70 -0.55 11.89 21.79
CA GLY A 70 -1.04 13.26 21.57
C GLY A 70 -0.25 14.07 20.53
N GLU A 71 0.98 13.66 20.18
CA GLU A 71 1.81 14.39 19.19
C GLU A 71 1.22 14.36 17.79
N LEU A 72 0.40 13.36 17.46
CA LEU A 72 -0.23 13.27 16.14
C LEU A 72 -1.12 14.48 15.82
N SER A 73 -1.65 15.16 16.85
CA SER A 73 -2.49 16.36 16.71
C SER A 73 -1.75 17.68 16.92
N THR A 74 -0.52 17.64 17.44
CA THR A 74 0.22 18.83 17.89
C THR A 74 1.58 18.98 17.22
N ASN A 75 2.10 17.95 16.55
CA ASN A 75 3.41 17.95 15.91
C ASN A 75 3.29 17.76 14.39
N LEU A 76 3.66 18.79 13.63
CA LEU A 76 3.60 18.79 12.17
C LEU A 76 4.45 17.68 11.54
N SER A 77 5.63 17.41 12.10
CA SER A 77 6.53 16.38 11.56
C SER A 77 5.91 14.97 11.65
N VAL A 78 5.14 14.69 12.70
CA VAL A 78 4.43 13.41 12.89
C VAL A 78 3.30 13.28 11.87
N ALA A 79 2.54 14.35 11.63
CA ALA A 79 1.49 14.38 10.63
C ALA A 79 2.04 14.22 9.19
N GLU A 80 3.14 14.90 8.88
CA GLU A 80 3.84 14.80 7.59
C GLU A 80 4.41 13.40 7.36
N HIS A 81 5.04 12.83 8.38
CA HIS A 81 5.53 11.46 8.34
C HIS A 81 4.41 10.48 7.99
N ARG A 82 3.27 10.55 8.70
CA ARG A 82 2.14 9.64 8.48
C ARG A 82 1.56 9.75 7.07
N LYS A 83 1.47 10.98 6.53
CA LYS A 83 1.07 11.24 5.14
C LYS A 83 2.06 10.65 4.14
N GLN A 84 3.36 10.90 4.33
CA GLN A 84 4.40 10.46 3.41
C GLN A 84 4.56 8.93 3.44
N CYS A 85 4.48 8.31 4.62
CA CYS A 85 4.54 6.86 4.76
C CYS A 85 3.36 6.16 4.11
N LEU A 86 2.12 6.66 4.25
CA LEU A 86 0.98 6.11 3.50
C LEU A 86 1.21 6.16 1.98
N LYS A 87 1.71 7.29 1.47
CA LYS A 87 2.00 7.45 0.04
C LYS A 87 3.07 6.48 -0.45
N THR A 88 4.16 6.32 0.29
CA THR A 88 5.24 5.37 -0.02
C THR A 88 4.77 3.92 0.09
N PHE A 89 3.99 3.59 1.12
CA PHE A 89 3.40 2.28 1.33
C PHE A 89 2.48 1.89 0.17
N LEU A 90 1.59 2.79 -0.26
CA LEU A 90 0.69 2.55 -1.40
C LEU A 90 1.43 2.38 -2.73
N LYS A 91 2.58 3.07 -2.91
CA LYS A 91 3.42 2.96 -4.11
C LYS A 91 4.17 1.63 -4.15
N THR A 92 4.73 1.20 -3.03
CA THR A 92 5.46 -0.06 -2.90
C THR A 92 4.55 -1.28 -3.05
N HIS A 93 3.35 -1.24 -2.46
CA HIS A 93 2.37 -2.33 -2.54
C HIS A 93 1.47 -2.25 -3.79
N ARG A 94 1.85 -1.42 -4.79
CA ARG A 94 1.12 -1.33 -6.08
C ARG A 94 1.55 -2.41 -7.07
N LYS A 95 2.74 -2.98 -6.90
CA LYS A 95 3.25 -4.09 -7.71
C LYS A 95 3.18 -5.34 -6.85
N ALA A 96 2.14 -6.15 -7.03
CA ALA A 96 2.09 -7.45 -6.36
C ALA A 96 3.34 -8.25 -6.77
N PRO A 97 4.08 -8.87 -5.83
CA PRO A 97 5.03 -9.89 -6.19
C PRO A 97 4.25 -11.01 -6.88
N ARG A 98 4.71 -11.44 -8.06
CA ARG A 98 4.22 -12.68 -8.68
C ARG A 98 4.76 -13.82 -7.80
N ILE A 99 3.98 -14.22 -6.80
CA ILE A 99 4.32 -15.36 -5.94
C ILE A 99 4.24 -16.59 -6.84
N VAL A 100 5.40 -17.18 -7.15
CA VAL A 100 5.49 -18.52 -7.73
C VAL A 100 5.17 -19.47 -6.57
N LEU A 101 3.98 -20.06 -6.60
CA LEU A 101 3.61 -21.12 -5.67
C LEU A 101 4.48 -22.35 -5.94
N PRO A 102 5.04 -23.02 -4.92
CA PRO A 102 5.65 -24.33 -5.09
C PRO A 102 4.59 -25.34 -5.49
N SER A 103 4.86 -26.07 -6.58
CA SER A 103 4.08 -27.19 -7.08
C SER A 103 4.09 -28.38 -6.12
N ASP A 104 2.89 -28.93 -5.91
CA ASP A 104 2.54 -30.33 -5.66
C ASP A 104 3.27 -31.12 -4.56
N HIS A 105 2.53 -31.43 -3.49
CA HIS A 105 2.60 -32.76 -2.89
C HIS A 105 1.22 -33.41 -2.89
N GLN A 106 1.15 -34.48 -3.69
CA GLN A 106 0.09 -35.49 -3.74
C GLN A 106 -0.08 -36.14 -2.36
N HIS A 107 -1.33 -36.34 -1.94
CA HIS A 107 -1.68 -37.47 -1.09
C HIS A 107 -2.91 -38.20 -1.64
N ASP A 108 -2.60 -39.41 -2.09
CA ASP A 108 -3.37 -40.65 -2.05
C ASP A 108 -4.89 -40.60 -2.01
N THR A 109 -5.46 -41.02 -3.13
CA THR A 109 -6.75 -41.69 -3.19
C THR A 109 -6.51 -43.19 -3.20
N THR A 110 -7.24 -43.93 -2.36
CA THR A 110 -7.59 -45.32 -2.66
C THR A 110 -9.09 -45.55 -2.49
N PRO A 111 -9.69 -46.46 -3.30
CA PRO A 111 -11.14 -46.62 -3.45
C PRO A 111 -11.66 -47.91 -2.79
N VAL A 112 -12.98 -48.16 -2.82
CA VAL A 112 -13.66 -49.47 -3.06
C VAL A 112 -15.18 -49.30 -2.85
N TYR A 113 -15.94 -49.39 -3.97
CA TYR A 113 -17.00 -50.37 -4.32
C TYR A 113 -17.80 -51.05 -3.16
N GLU A 114 -19.08 -51.45 -3.22
CA GLU A 114 -20.16 -51.55 -4.22
C GLU A 114 -21.44 -52.05 -3.49
N GLY A 115 -22.62 -51.98 -4.15
CA GLY A 115 -23.86 -52.69 -3.78
C GLY A 115 -25.04 -51.72 -3.61
N GLY A 116 -25.94 -51.54 -4.57
CA GLY A 116 -26.96 -52.51 -5.03
C GLY A 116 -28.26 -52.23 -4.25
N GLU A 117 -29.47 -52.10 -4.78
CA GLU A 117 -30.09 -52.52 -6.04
C GLU A 117 -31.55 -51.95 -6.07
N THR A 118 -32.08 -51.61 -7.26
CA THR A 118 -33.50 -51.78 -7.76
C THR A 118 -34.73 -51.18 -6.99
N LEU A 119 -35.85 -50.68 -7.55
CA LEU A 119 -36.56 -50.66 -8.85
C LEU A 119 -37.72 -49.60 -8.83
N MET A 120 -38.01 -49.02 -10.01
CA MET A 120 -39.32 -48.66 -10.62
C MET A 120 -40.32 -47.68 -9.94
N ALA A 121 -40.62 -46.56 -10.62
CA ALA A 121 -41.84 -46.36 -11.45
C ALA A 121 -42.23 -44.87 -11.60
N SER A 122 -42.30 -44.40 -12.85
CA SER A 122 -43.07 -43.23 -13.33
C SER A 122 -44.59 -43.60 -13.37
N PRO A 123 -45.58 -42.66 -13.54
CA PRO A 123 -45.51 -41.44 -14.33
C PRO A 123 -46.37 -40.22 -13.89
N SER A 124 -46.29 -39.17 -14.73
CA SER A 124 -47.30 -38.15 -15.07
C SER A 124 -47.16 -36.72 -14.49
N ARG A 125 -46.98 -35.80 -15.45
CA ARG A 125 -47.00 -34.32 -15.41
C ARG A 125 -48.45 -33.84 -15.15
N PRO A 126 -48.69 -32.60 -14.67
CA PRO A 126 -48.62 -31.45 -15.57
C PRO A 126 -47.95 -30.20 -14.99
N GLU A 127 -47.60 -29.32 -15.92
CA GLU A 127 -46.90 -28.05 -15.79
C GLU A 127 -47.61 -27.07 -14.83
N ILE A 128 -46.84 -26.51 -13.90
CA ILE A 128 -47.16 -25.23 -13.24
C ILE A 128 -45.93 -24.34 -13.39
N HIS A 129 -46.16 -23.14 -13.91
CA HIS A 129 -45.19 -22.08 -14.13
C HIS A 129 -44.25 -21.87 -12.93
N THR A 130 -42.94 -22.08 -13.13
CA THR A 130 -41.92 -21.61 -12.21
C THR A 130 -41.72 -20.10 -12.43
N TYR A 131 -42.42 -19.29 -11.64
CA TYR A 131 -41.82 -18.06 -11.14
C TYR A 131 -40.68 -18.48 -10.22
N ALA A 132 -39.45 -18.36 -10.70
CA ALA A 132 -38.27 -18.41 -9.85
C ALA A 132 -38.25 -17.11 -9.02
N GLU A 133 -39.06 -17.08 -7.94
CA GLU A 133 -38.76 -16.20 -6.83
C GLU A 133 -37.46 -16.69 -6.21
N GLN A 134 -36.46 -15.82 -6.27
CA GLN A 134 -35.18 -15.99 -5.62
C GLN A 134 -35.44 -16.33 -4.14
N ILE A 135 -35.06 -17.54 -3.75
CA ILE A 135 -34.93 -17.92 -2.35
C ILE A 135 -33.94 -16.93 -1.73
N PRO A 136 -34.31 -16.17 -0.69
CA PRO A 136 -33.36 -15.28 -0.08
C PRO A 136 -32.27 -16.07 0.64
N ASP A 137 -31.03 -15.64 0.44
CA ASP A 137 -29.82 -16.21 1.02
C ASP A 137 -29.93 -16.30 2.55
N ALA A 138 -29.27 -17.30 3.15
CA ALA A 138 -29.17 -17.49 4.61
C ALA A 138 -28.64 -16.25 5.38
N ASN A 139 -28.16 -15.23 4.67
CA ASN A 139 -27.79 -13.90 5.16
C ASN A 139 -28.98 -12.99 5.55
N GLU A 140 -30.23 -13.43 5.38
CA GLU A 140 -31.40 -12.61 5.73
C GLU A 140 -31.83 -12.67 7.20
N PHE A 141 -31.45 -13.73 7.92
CA PHE A 141 -31.79 -13.87 9.34
C PHE A 141 -31.03 -12.86 10.21
N CYS A 142 -31.59 -12.49 11.36
CA CYS A 142 -30.86 -11.73 12.37
C CYS A 142 -29.66 -12.56 12.84
N PRO A 143 -28.40 -12.17 12.54
CA PRO A 143 -27.22 -12.95 12.93
C PRO A 143 -27.17 -13.17 14.44
N THR A 144 -27.65 -12.18 15.21
CA THR A 144 -27.75 -12.25 16.67
C THR A 144 -28.67 -13.36 17.16
N CYS A 145 -29.83 -13.57 16.52
CA CYS A 145 -30.72 -14.69 16.87
C CYS A 145 -30.09 -16.01 16.45
N TYR A 146 -29.58 -16.06 15.21
CA TYR A 146 -29.05 -17.26 14.61
C TYR A 146 -27.79 -17.79 15.33
N ASP A 147 -26.84 -16.92 15.68
CA ASP A 147 -25.61 -17.27 16.40
C ASP A 147 -25.91 -17.73 17.82
N HIS A 148 -26.88 -17.11 18.51
CA HIS A 148 -27.29 -17.53 19.85
C HIS A 148 -27.93 -18.93 19.84
N HIS A 149 -28.69 -19.26 18.78
CA HIS A 149 -29.22 -20.61 18.58
C HIS A 149 -28.16 -21.63 18.14
N LYS A 150 -27.26 -21.26 17.22
CA LYS A 150 -26.27 -22.17 16.64
C LYS A 150 -25.15 -22.54 17.61
N ASN A 151 -24.76 -21.62 18.49
CA ASN A 151 -23.68 -21.84 19.45
C ASN A 151 -24.06 -22.74 20.65
N GLY A 152 -25.25 -23.37 20.64
CA GLY A 152 -25.59 -24.38 21.63
C GLY A 152 -25.62 -23.85 23.07
N VAL A 153 -25.78 -22.54 23.29
CA VAL A 153 -26.04 -21.94 24.61
C VAL A 153 -27.47 -22.26 25.10
N LEU A 154 -28.15 -23.19 24.44
CA LEU A 154 -29.09 -24.13 25.06
C LEU A 154 -28.34 -25.24 25.83
N GLN A 155 -27.22 -24.92 26.51
CA GLN A 155 -26.90 -25.68 27.70
C GLN A 155 -28.09 -25.44 28.60
N HIS A 156 -28.92 -26.47 28.79
CA HIS A 156 -30.12 -26.50 29.61
C HIS A 156 -30.26 -25.23 30.46
N MET A 157 -31.25 -24.37 30.14
CA MET A 157 -31.68 -23.29 31.04
C MET A 157 -32.02 -23.84 32.45
N ASP A 158 -32.12 -25.16 32.57
CA ASP A 158 -32.04 -25.99 33.76
C ASP A 158 -30.58 -26.19 34.23
N GLY A 159 -29.74 -25.15 34.30
CA GLY A 159 -28.36 -25.16 34.82
C GLY A 159 -28.27 -25.50 36.31
N ARG A 160 -28.95 -26.58 36.70
CA ARG A 160 -29.23 -27.09 38.03
C ARG A 160 -28.55 -28.44 38.15
N THR A 161 -27.24 -28.42 38.28
CA THR A 161 -26.63 -29.28 39.29
C THR A 161 -26.16 -28.35 40.37
N ARG A 162 -27.04 -28.12 41.35
CA ARG A 162 -26.65 -27.60 42.65
C ARG A 162 -25.56 -28.55 43.13
N HIS A 163 -24.29 -28.16 43.04
CA HIS A 163 -23.25 -28.93 43.72
C HIS A 163 -23.57 -28.77 45.20
N GLU A 164 -24.10 -29.84 45.82
CA GLU A 164 -24.55 -29.83 47.22
C GLU A 164 -23.43 -29.44 48.20
N GLU A 165 -22.18 -29.47 47.73
CA GLU A 165 -20.96 -29.14 48.47
C GLU A 165 -20.71 -27.62 48.59
N TRP A 166 -21.42 -26.78 47.84
CA TRP A 166 -21.25 -25.32 47.91
C TRP A 166 -22.19 -24.80 49.00
N GLY A 167 -21.75 -24.88 50.25
CA GLY A 167 -22.43 -24.21 51.37
C GLY A 167 -22.63 -22.72 51.10
N THR A 168 -23.55 -22.06 51.81
CA THR A 168 -24.10 -20.68 51.69
C THR A 168 -23.07 -19.52 51.57
N SER A 169 -22.12 -19.65 50.66
CA SER A 169 -21.05 -18.70 50.41
C SER A 169 -21.59 -17.54 49.57
N PHE A 170 -20.87 -16.42 49.58
CA PHE A 170 -21.16 -15.27 48.71
C PHE A 170 -21.25 -15.64 47.22
N TYR A 171 -20.60 -16.72 46.82
CA TYR A 171 -20.56 -17.22 45.44
C TYR A 171 -21.64 -18.27 45.13
N SER A 172 -22.36 -18.75 46.13
CA SER A 172 -23.40 -19.78 45.95
C SER A 172 -24.62 -19.24 45.21
N PRO A 173 -25.37 -20.12 44.50
CA PRO A 173 -26.68 -19.77 43.96
C PRO A 173 -27.60 -19.21 45.04
N PHE A 174 -28.32 -18.14 44.70
CA PHE A 174 -29.25 -17.48 45.61
C PHE A 174 -30.56 -18.29 45.72
N PRO A 175 -31.20 -18.39 46.90
CA PRO A 175 -32.54 -18.96 47.00
C PRO A 175 -33.56 -18.07 46.28
N GLU A 176 -33.94 -18.50 45.08
CA GLU A 176 -34.99 -17.87 44.28
C GLU A 176 -36.36 -18.22 44.86
N ASP A 177 -37.36 -17.36 44.65
CA ASP A 177 -38.77 -17.69 44.89
C ASP A 177 -39.42 -18.17 43.58
N PRO A 178 -39.34 -19.46 43.23
CA PRO A 178 -39.84 -19.97 41.96
C PRO A 178 -41.37 -19.87 41.83
N LEU A 179 -42.09 -19.77 42.95
CA LEU A 179 -43.55 -19.76 42.98
C LEU A 179 -44.13 -18.41 42.58
N PHE A 180 -43.37 -17.33 42.77
CA PHE A 180 -43.73 -16.00 42.25
C PHE A 180 -43.96 -16.00 40.72
N PHE A 181 -43.47 -17.01 40.01
CA PHE A 181 -43.49 -17.08 38.55
C PHE A 181 -44.49 -18.09 37.96
N GLN A 182 -45.26 -18.81 38.78
CA GLN A 182 -46.05 -19.97 38.30
C GLN A 182 -47.52 -19.68 37.99
N ASP A 183 -48.09 -18.57 38.46
CA ASP A 183 -49.52 -18.33 38.29
C ASP A 183 -49.79 -17.53 37.00
N HIS A 184 -50.35 -18.20 36.00
CA HIS A 184 -50.70 -17.58 34.72
C HIS A 184 -52.20 -17.72 34.49
N GLY A 185 -52.92 -16.61 34.66
CA GLY A 185 -54.25 -16.48 34.06
C GLY A 185 -54.19 -16.77 32.55
N PRO A 186 -55.28 -17.26 31.94
CA PRO A 186 -55.31 -17.77 30.56
C PRO A 186 -54.93 -16.75 29.46
N ASN A 187 -54.81 -15.46 29.81
CA ASN A 187 -54.60 -14.36 28.87
C ASN A 187 -53.14 -13.87 28.77
N HIS A 188 -52.17 -14.56 29.38
CA HIS A 188 -50.76 -14.15 29.34
C HIS A 188 -50.05 -14.60 28.06
N VAL A 189 -49.13 -13.78 27.57
CA VAL A 189 -48.27 -14.11 26.42
C VAL A 189 -47.28 -15.18 26.86
N ARG A 190 -47.40 -16.41 26.32
CA ARG A 190 -46.37 -17.42 26.52
C ARG A 190 -45.18 -17.11 25.62
N PHE A 191 -44.07 -16.68 26.19
CA PHE A 191 -42.78 -16.63 25.49
C PHE A 191 -42.15 -18.03 25.52
N SER A 192 -41.55 -18.47 24.41
CA SER A 192 -40.87 -19.77 24.36
C SER A 192 -39.55 -19.69 25.12
N GLU A 193 -39.03 -20.78 25.67
CA GLU A 193 -37.66 -20.78 26.22
C GLU A 193 -36.61 -20.54 25.13
N GLU A 194 -36.93 -20.94 23.89
CA GLU A 194 -36.15 -20.73 22.67
C GLU A 194 -35.97 -19.22 22.34
N SER A 195 -36.77 -18.34 22.93
CA SER A 195 -36.73 -16.90 22.70
C SER A 195 -35.48 -16.17 23.21
N GLY A 196 -34.72 -16.79 24.11
CA GLY A 196 -33.74 -16.09 24.95
C GLY A 196 -34.37 -15.11 25.94
N LEU A 197 -35.70 -14.98 25.98
CA LEU A 197 -36.49 -14.35 27.02
C LEU A 197 -37.06 -15.45 27.91
N GLY A 198 -36.29 -15.86 28.93
CA GLY A 198 -36.77 -16.87 29.88
C GLY A 198 -38.12 -16.47 30.47
N LEU A 199 -39.02 -17.44 30.70
CA LEU A 199 -40.36 -17.24 31.28
C LEU A 199 -40.33 -16.30 32.52
N CYS A 200 -39.25 -16.40 33.30
CA CYS A 200 -38.97 -15.54 34.44
C CYS A 200 -38.89 -14.05 34.09
N ALA A 201 -38.15 -13.66 33.06
CA ALA A 201 -38.01 -12.24 32.67
C ALA A 201 -39.35 -11.63 32.26
N TYR A 202 -40.15 -12.37 31.49
CA TYR A 202 -41.48 -11.93 31.11
C TYR A 202 -42.36 -11.70 32.35
N ASN A 203 -42.42 -12.69 33.26
CA ASN A 203 -43.25 -12.63 34.45
C ASN A 203 -42.83 -11.50 35.40
N ILE A 204 -41.53 -11.34 35.62
CA ILE A 204 -40.96 -10.21 36.37
C ILE A 204 -41.45 -8.88 35.78
N PHE A 205 -41.39 -8.76 34.46
CA PHE A 205 -41.77 -7.54 33.77
C PHE A 205 -43.27 -7.28 33.85
N GLN A 206 -44.11 -8.31 33.70
CA GLN A 206 -45.56 -8.18 33.89
C GLN A 206 -45.92 -7.80 35.32
N CYS A 207 -45.26 -8.40 36.31
CA CYS A 207 -45.43 -8.03 37.72
C CYS A 207 -45.06 -6.56 37.95
N TYR A 208 -44.00 -6.06 37.30
CA TYR A 208 -43.68 -4.63 37.32
C TYR A 208 -44.77 -3.77 36.70
N LEU A 209 -45.28 -4.15 35.52
CA LEU A 209 -46.32 -3.41 34.82
C LEU A 209 -47.68 -3.41 35.55
N SER A 210 -47.96 -4.41 36.39
CA SER A 210 -49.16 -4.43 37.25
C SER A 210 -49.21 -3.26 38.24
N GLY A 211 -48.03 -2.70 38.60
CA GLY A 211 -47.89 -1.64 39.58
C GLY A 211 -48.02 -2.10 41.05
N GLU A 212 -48.34 -3.36 41.32
CA GLU A 212 -48.53 -3.88 42.68
C GLU A 212 -47.22 -3.95 43.50
N TYR A 213 -46.09 -4.15 42.80
CA TYR A 213 -44.78 -4.34 43.42
C TYR A 213 -43.88 -3.13 43.15
N ALA A 214 -43.04 -2.81 44.13
CA ALA A 214 -41.89 -1.94 43.97
C ALA A 214 -40.64 -2.78 43.72
N PHE A 215 -39.83 -2.36 42.75
CA PHE A 215 -38.62 -3.07 42.34
C PHE A 215 -37.38 -2.26 42.70
N TYR A 216 -36.35 -2.96 43.18
CA TYR A 216 -35.07 -2.37 43.55
C TYR A 216 -33.92 -3.17 42.97
N HIS A 217 -32.92 -2.45 42.44
CA HIS A 217 -31.61 -2.98 42.12
C HIS A 217 -30.71 -2.82 43.34
N LEU A 218 -30.36 -3.93 43.98
CA LEU A 218 -29.51 -3.96 45.16
C LEU A 218 -28.07 -4.29 44.78
N MET A 219 -27.13 -3.70 45.50
CA MET A 219 -25.72 -4.04 45.46
C MET A 219 -25.32 -4.49 46.87
N VAL A 220 -25.10 -5.78 47.04
CA VAL A 220 -24.73 -6.40 48.32
C VAL A 220 -23.23 -6.68 48.32
N ARG A 221 -22.46 -6.03 49.19
CA ARG A 221 -21.02 -6.26 49.30
C ARG A 221 -20.73 -7.62 49.92
N ALA A 222 -19.63 -8.27 49.52
CA ALA A 222 -19.27 -9.59 50.01
C ALA A 222 -19.24 -9.69 51.54
N HIS A 223 -18.70 -8.67 52.23
CA HIS A 223 -18.57 -8.69 53.70
C HIS A 223 -19.89 -8.50 54.47
N VAL A 224 -20.96 -8.01 53.85
CA VAL A 224 -22.31 -7.93 54.47
C VAL A 224 -23.25 -9.04 53.98
N TRP A 225 -22.76 -9.92 53.11
CA TRP A 225 -23.59 -10.97 52.51
C TRP A 225 -24.25 -11.88 53.54
N TRP A 226 -23.49 -12.30 54.56
CA TRP A 226 -24.01 -13.22 55.57
C TRP A 226 -25.15 -12.60 56.37
N ASP A 227 -24.96 -11.37 56.85
CA ASP A 227 -25.99 -10.61 57.56
C ASP A 227 -27.22 -10.36 56.69
N PHE A 228 -27.01 -10.16 55.38
CA PHE A 228 -28.10 -10.02 54.42
C PHE A 228 -28.88 -11.33 54.25
N MET A 229 -28.21 -12.45 54.07
CA MET A 229 -28.84 -13.77 53.81
C MET A 229 -29.55 -14.37 55.02
N THR A 230 -29.05 -14.11 56.22
CA THR A 230 -29.61 -14.68 57.46
C THR A 230 -30.76 -13.86 58.03
N ARG A 231 -31.00 -12.66 57.48
CA ARG A 231 -32.10 -11.79 57.91
C ARG A 231 -33.40 -12.22 57.24
N ASP A 232 -34.48 -12.18 58.01
CA ASP A 232 -35.83 -12.37 57.49
C ASP A 232 -36.28 -11.11 56.72
N TRP A 233 -36.75 -11.33 55.48
CA TRP A 233 -37.20 -10.27 54.57
C TRP A 233 -38.66 -10.53 54.18
N PRO A 234 -39.61 -10.40 55.12
CA PRO A 234 -41.03 -10.64 54.86
C PRO A 234 -41.52 -9.77 53.69
N GLY A 235 -42.20 -10.39 52.74
CA GLY A 235 -42.76 -9.72 51.56
C GLY A 235 -41.73 -9.35 50.48
N VAL A 236 -40.45 -9.73 50.64
CA VAL A 236 -39.40 -9.49 49.63
C VAL A 236 -39.20 -10.74 48.79
N HIS A 237 -39.44 -10.61 47.49
CA HIS A 237 -39.17 -11.63 46.49
C HIS A 237 -37.83 -11.34 45.80
N PHE A 238 -36.92 -12.29 45.88
CA PHE A 238 -35.63 -12.22 45.21
C PHE A 238 -35.72 -12.84 43.82
N LEU A 239 -35.30 -12.09 42.81
CA LEU A 239 -35.45 -12.49 41.43
C LEU A 239 -34.26 -13.34 40.95
N PRO A 240 -34.45 -14.23 39.97
CA PRO A 240 -33.42 -15.14 39.42
C PRO A 240 -32.31 -14.44 38.60
N TYR A 241 -32.20 -13.12 38.71
CA TYR A 241 -31.21 -12.31 38.01
C TYR A 241 -30.27 -11.70 39.03
N SER A 242 -29.06 -12.28 39.09
CA SER A 242 -27.96 -11.74 39.88
C SER A 242 -26.66 -11.84 39.11
N THR A 243 -25.79 -10.85 39.27
CA THR A 243 -24.44 -10.88 38.72
C THR A 243 -23.43 -10.55 39.81
N LEU A 244 -22.32 -11.26 39.80
CA LEU A 244 -21.16 -10.93 40.61
C LEU A 244 -20.36 -9.85 39.89
N CYS A 245 -19.99 -8.81 40.62
CA CYS A 245 -19.18 -7.71 40.13
C CYS A 245 -17.92 -7.61 41.01
N ASP A 246 -16.76 -7.64 40.37
CA ASP A 246 -15.45 -7.53 41.02
C ASP A 246 -15.09 -6.07 41.34
N GLY A 247 -16.08 -5.29 41.77
CA GLY A 247 -15.99 -3.83 41.60
C GLY A 247 -15.17 -3.05 42.62
N PHE A 248 -14.99 -1.77 42.27
CA PHE A 248 -14.33 -0.66 42.95
C PHE A 248 -12.89 -0.92 43.44
N HIS A 249 -11.95 -0.14 42.88
CA HIS A 249 -10.67 0.09 43.56
C HIS A 249 -10.93 0.61 44.97
N LYS A 250 -10.24 0.04 45.96
CA LYS A 250 -10.14 0.59 47.32
C LYS A 250 -9.90 2.10 47.21
N GLU A 251 -10.69 2.90 47.92
CA GLU A 251 -10.40 4.33 48.02
C GLU A 251 -9.05 4.49 48.75
N ASP A 252 -8.17 5.35 48.25
CA ASP A 252 -6.85 5.60 48.84
C ASP A 252 -7.00 5.89 50.35
N GLY A 253 -6.55 4.96 51.20
CA GLY A 253 -6.63 5.07 52.67
C GLY A 253 -7.54 4.06 53.38
N GLU A 254 -8.04 3.02 52.72
CA GLU A 254 -8.59 1.84 53.39
C GLU A 254 -7.46 0.94 53.93
N ASP A 255 -7.50 0.65 55.25
CA ASP A 255 -6.46 -0.11 55.95
C ASP A 255 -6.11 -1.44 55.23
N PRO A 256 -4.82 -1.75 55.03
CA PRO A 256 -4.39 -2.99 54.38
C PRO A 256 -4.66 -4.27 55.19
N GLU A 257 -5.01 -4.17 56.47
CA GLU A 257 -4.93 -5.28 57.42
C GLU A 257 -6.02 -6.37 57.27
N ASP A 258 -7.02 -6.18 56.42
CA ASP A 258 -7.90 -7.29 56.00
C ASP A 258 -7.22 -8.08 54.86
N GLU A 259 -6.26 -8.92 55.24
CA GLU A 259 -5.23 -9.62 54.45
C GLU A 259 -5.69 -10.75 53.51
N GLU A 260 -6.97 -10.92 53.19
CA GLU A 260 -7.38 -11.96 52.22
C GLU A 260 -8.33 -11.45 51.15
N ARG A 261 -7.76 -10.96 50.04
CA ARG A 261 -8.07 -11.31 48.63
C ARG A 261 -7.71 -10.18 47.64
N ASP A 262 -7.02 -10.61 46.58
CA ASP A 262 -6.72 -10.01 45.28
C ASP A 262 -7.02 -8.51 45.05
N GLU A 263 -5.94 -7.78 44.73
CA GLU A 263 -5.91 -6.53 43.95
C GLU A 263 -6.64 -5.30 44.50
N GLY A 264 -7.10 -5.32 45.76
CA GLY A 264 -7.76 -4.15 46.34
C GLY A 264 -9.11 -3.84 45.66
N ARG A 265 -9.85 -4.87 45.23
CA ARG A 265 -11.22 -4.73 44.74
C ARG A 265 -12.22 -5.27 45.76
N VAL A 266 -13.37 -4.62 45.89
CA VAL A 266 -14.45 -5.05 46.78
C VAL A 266 -15.54 -5.75 45.97
N HIS A 267 -15.49 -7.09 45.96
CA HIS A 267 -16.54 -7.89 45.32
C HIS A 267 -17.92 -7.56 45.91
N HIS A 268 -18.89 -7.43 45.02
CA HIS A 268 -20.28 -7.21 45.38
C HIS A 268 -21.20 -7.92 44.39
N ARG A 269 -22.38 -8.27 44.87
CA ARG A 269 -23.41 -8.94 44.09
C ARG A 269 -24.51 -7.96 43.78
N HIS A 270 -24.88 -7.90 42.51
CA HIS A 270 -26.08 -7.21 42.09
C HIS A 270 -27.26 -8.16 42.16
N LEU A 271 -28.36 -7.68 42.76
CA LEU A 271 -29.61 -8.42 42.89
C LEU A 271 -30.75 -7.53 42.42
N ILE A 272 -31.82 -8.16 41.95
CA ILE A 272 -33.10 -7.49 41.76
C ILE A 272 -34.08 -8.07 42.77
N VAL A 273 -34.75 -7.18 43.50
CA VAL A 273 -35.82 -7.56 44.42
C VAL A 273 -37.13 -6.90 44.04
N ALA A 274 -38.22 -7.61 44.28
CA ALA A 274 -39.58 -7.13 44.17
C ALA A 274 -40.26 -7.26 45.53
N MET A 275 -41.04 -6.27 45.95
CA MET A 275 -41.80 -6.33 47.19
C MET A 275 -43.10 -5.56 47.04
N LYS A 276 -44.14 -5.93 47.80
CA LYS A 276 -45.38 -5.15 47.81
C LYS A 276 -45.08 -3.72 48.26
N ARG A 277 -45.81 -2.75 47.70
CA ARG A 277 -45.56 -1.34 48.00
C ARG A 277 -45.68 -1.01 49.49
N ASP A 278 -46.54 -1.71 50.22
CA ASP A 278 -46.75 -1.52 51.65
C ASP A 278 -45.53 -1.96 52.48
N ASP A 279 -44.73 -2.90 51.97
CA ASP A 279 -43.55 -3.45 52.66
C ASP A 279 -42.27 -2.63 52.39
N VAL A 280 -42.32 -1.66 51.46
CA VAL A 280 -41.14 -0.86 51.04
C VAL A 280 -40.53 -0.08 52.20
N ALA A 281 -41.34 0.48 53.08
CA ALA A 281 -40.86 1.26 54.22
C ALA A 281 -40.07 0.37 55.20
N PHE A 282 -40.61 -0.82 55.50
CA PHE A 282 -39.95 -1.82 56.33
C PHE A 282 -38.65 -2.29 55.69
N PHE A 283 -38.69 -2.67 54.40
CA PHE A 283 -37.49 -3.11 53.67
C PHE A 283 -36.38 -2.05 53.70
N LYS A 284 -36.71 -0.78 53.41
CA LYS A 284 -35.70 0.31 53.44
C LYS A 284 -35.08 0.46 54.82
N GLN A 285 -35.87 0.40 55.88
CA GLN A 285 -35.36 0.48 57.25
C GLN A 285 -34.42 -0.69 57.56
N GLN A 286 -34.80 -1.92 57.21
CA GLN A 286 -33.97 -3.11 57.42
C GLN A 286 -32.70 -3.09 56.57
N TRP A 287 -32.82 -2.71 55.30
CA TRP A 287 -31.69 -2.59 54.37
C TRP A 287 -30.67 -1.56 54.86
N GLN A 288 -31.11 -0.40 55.36
CA GLN A 288 -30.21 0.59 55.96
C GLN A 288 -29.42 -0.03 57.13
N GLN A 289 -30.07 -0.82 58.00
CA GLN A 289 -29.37 -1.47 59.09
C GLN A 289 -28.32 -2.50 58.62
N VAL A 290 -28.57 -3.24 57.53
CA VAL A 290 -27.59 -4.20 56.98
C VAL A 290 -26.45 -3.50 56.25
N ALA A 291 -26.80 -2.56 55.36
CA ALA A 291 -25.83 -1.87 54.51
C ALA A 291 -24.85 -0.99 55.29
N TYR A 292 -25.22 -0.51 56.48
CA TYR A 292 -24.44 0.47 57.25
C TYR A 292 -23.80 -0.09 58.54
N ARG A 293 -23.91 -1.40 58.83
CA ARG A 293 -23.53 -1.98 60.13
C ARG A 293 -22.04 -1.96 60.49
N ARG A 294 -21.12 -1.64 59.56
CA ARG A 294 -19.66 -1.78 59.82
C ARG A 294 -18.78 -0.54 59.70
N ARG A 295 -19.26 0.64 59.30
CA ARG A 295 -18.52 1.89 59.51
C ARG A 295 -19.47 3.05 59.80
N PRO A 296 -19.44 3.66 61.00
CA PRO A 296 -20.03 4.98 61.17
C PRO A 296 -19.38 5.93 60.14
N PRO A 297 -20.08 6.98 59.69
CA PRO A 297 -19.46 8.03 58.90
C PRO A 297 -18.17 8.44 59.63
N ARG A 298 -16.98 8.21 59.05
CA ARG A 298 -15.81 8.99 59.49
C ARG A 298 -16.29 10.44 59.34
N THR A 299 -16.34 11.17 60.44
CA THR A 299 -16.49 12.61 60.45
C THR A 299 -15.27 13.13 59.70
N VAL A 300 -15.38 13.26 58.38
CA VAL A 300 -14.35 13.88 57.59
C VAL A 300 -14.46 15.36 57.94
N ASP A 301 -13.66 15.79 58.92
CA ASP A 301 -13.57 17.17 59.42
C ASP A 301 -13.00 18.17 58.38
N LYS A 302 -13.06 17.84 57.09
CA LYS A 302 -12.61 18.71 56.01
C LYS A 302 -13.72 18.78 54.98
N GLY A 303 -14.33 19.95 54.86
CA GLY A 303 -15.56 20.26 54.09
C GLY A 303 -15.50 20.05 52.57
N GLY A 304 -14.96 18.93 52.10
CA GLY A 304 -15.17 18.44 50.75
C GLY A 304 -16.58 17.83 50.65
N PRO A 305 -17.29 18.02 49.53
CA PRO A 305 -18.58 17.35 49.32
C PRO A 305 -18.36 15.85 49.38
N VAL A 306 -18.88 15.20 50.43
CA VAL A 306 -18.94 13.74 50.54
C VAL A 306 -19.58 13.24 49.26
N ARG A 307 -18.76 12.65 48.37
CA ARG A 307 -19.24 12.15 47.08
C ARG A 307 -20.37 11.17 47.36
N ARG A 308 -21.48 11.36 46.65
CA ARG A 308 -22.78 10.66 46.76
C ARG A 308 -22.72 9.15 46.45
N GLN A 309 -21.68 8.42 46.84
CA GLN A 309 -21.62 6.97 46.65
C GLN A 309 -22.61 6.22 47.56
N ARG A 310 -23.07 6.84 48.66
CA ARG A 310 -24.02 6.23 49.62
C ARG A 310 -25.38 5.85 49.03
N ASN A 311 -25.78 6.43 47.90
CA ASN A 311 -27.11 6.21 47.28
C ASN A 311 -27.13 5.08 46.23
N LYS A 312 -25.99 4.41 45.95
CA LYS A 312 -25.91 3.40 44.88
C LYS A 312 -26.12 1.95 45.33
N LEU A 313 -26.24 1.70 46.63
CA LEU A 313 -26.38 0.34 47.17
C LEU A 313 -27.79 -0.24 47.02
N CYS A 314 -28.81 0.61 46.89
CA CYS A 314 -30.19 0.21 46.65
C CYS A 314 -30.83 1.29 45.79
N VAL A 315 -31.03 0.98 44.51
CA VAL A 315 -31.56 1.91 43.51
C VAL A 315 -32.98 1.49 43.16
N SER A 316 -33.93 2.40 43.29
CA SER A 316 -35.31 2.16 42.85
C SER A 316 -35.35 1.95 41.34
N VAL A 317 -36.17 1.02 40.87
CA VAL A 317 -36.42 0.82 39.45
C VAL A 317 -37.55 1.76 39.01
N ASP A 318 -37.16 2.92 38.51
CA ASP A 318 -38.06 4.06 38.26
C ASP A 318 -39.07 3.83 37.12
N ASP A 319 -38.66 3.14 36.06
CA ASP A 319 -39.49 2.89 34.88
C ASP A 319 -39.26 1.48 34.29
N ALA A 320 -40.19 1.03 33.45
CA ALA A 320 -40.13 -0.30 32.82
C ALA A 320 -38.86 -0.49 31.98
N ASN A 321 -38.37 0.58 31.36
CA ASN A 321 -37.12 0.55 30.61
C ASN A 321 -35.91 0.38 31.55
N HIS A 322 -35.90 1.04 32.71
CA HIS A 322 -34.91 0.87 33.77
C HIS A 322 -34.90 -0.60 34.24
N LEU A 323 -36.06 -1.22 34.46
CA LEU A 323 -36.14 -2.65 34.81
C LEU A 323 -35.50 -3.52 33.73
N MET A 324 -35.85 -3.31 32.47
CA MET A 324 -35.29 -4.05 31.33
C MET A 324 -33.76 -3.93 31.27
N TYR A 325 -33.20 -2.73 31.49
CA TYR A 325 -31.76 -2.53 31.54
C TYR A 325 -31.10 -3.18 32.77
N VAL A 326 -31.76 -3.14 33.93
CA VAL A 326 -31.28 -3.80 35.16
C VAL A 326 -31.29 -5.32 34.99
N LEU A 327 -32.34 -5.89 34.41
CA LEU A 327 -32.39 -7.32 34.05
C LEU A 327 -31.29 -7.68 33.05
N ALA A 328 -31.11 -6.87 32.00
CA ALA A 328 -30.05 -7.09 31.02
C ALA A 328 -28.64 -6.89 31.58
N TYR A 329 -28.49 -6.11 32.66
CA TYR A 329 -27.22 -5.92 33.36
C TYR A 329 -26.94 -7.12 34.29
N ASN A 330 -27.94 -7.52 35.09
CA ASN A 330 -27.86 -8.62 36.04
C ASN A 330 -27.83 -10.01 35.39
N SER A 331 -28.08 -10.08 34.08
CA SER A 331 -27.95 -11.30 33.29
C SER A 331 -26.59 -11.45 32.61
N LYS A 332 -25.63 -10.54 32.84
CA LYS A 332 -24.28 -10.66 32.27
C LYS A 332 -23.38 -11.60 33.08
N PRO A 333 -22.41 -12.29 32.42
CA PRO A 333 -21.41 -13.14 33.08
C PRO A 333 -20.61 -12.40 34.14
N LYS A 334 -20.26 -11.17 33.83
CA LYS A 334 -19.48 -10.30 34.69
C LYS A 334 -20.11 -8.92 34.68
N GLY A 335 -20.59 -8.48 35.83
CA GLY A 335 -20.93 -7.08 36.06
C GLY A 335 -19.66 -6.26 36.18
N ILE A 336 -19.63 -5.07 35.59
CA ILE A 336 -18.56 -4.09 35.79
C ILE A 336 -19.21 -2.80 36.27
N CYS A 337 -18.99 -2.46 37.54
CA CYS A 337 -19.56 -1.27 38.18
C CYS A 337 -18.79 0.02 37.93
N ASP A 338 -17.51 -0.07 37.58
CA ASP A 338 -16.64 1.10 37.41
C ASP A 338 -16.73 1.75 36.02
N GLY A 339 -17.44 1.12 35.07
CA GLY A 339 -17.58 1.62 33.70
C GLY A 339 -16.32 1.53 32.84
N TYR A 340 -15.21 1.01 33.37
CA TYR A 340 -13.96 0.77 32.65
C TYR A 340 -13.98 -0.65 32.07
N GLY A 341 -14.79 -0.84 31.02
CA GLY A 341 -14.80 -2.08 30.27
C GLY A 341 -13.50 -2.26 29.48
N ASN A 342 -12.53 -2.97 30.05
CA ASN A 342 -11.50 -3.62 29.24
C ASN A 342 -12.19 -4.76 28.48
N LYS A 343 -12.31 -4.61 27.16
CA LYS A 343 -13.02 -5.55 26.28
C LYS A 343 -12.28 -6.87 26.05
N ASP A 344 -11.06 -7.00 26.58
CA ASP A 344 -10.11 -8.04 26.17
C ASP A 344 -9.95 -9.20 27.18
N GLU A 345 -10.61 -9.17 28.34
CA GLU A 345 -10.62 -10.32 29.26
C GLU A 345 -11.68 -11.36 28.83
N THR A 346 -11.44 -12.04 27.71
CA THR A 346 -12.26 -13.20 27.28
C THR A 346 -11.64 -14.55 27.65
N THR A 347 -10.50 -14.59 28.35
CA THR A 347 -9.69 -15.82 28.39
C THR A 347 -9.26 -16.34 29.76
N SER A 348 -9.68 -15.76 30.88
CA SER A 348 -9.36 -16.34 32.21
C SER A 348 -10.55 -16.38 33.17
N GLY A 349 -11.35 -17.43 33.03
CA GLY A 349 -11.72 -18.27 34.18
C GLY A 349 -12.47 -17.66 35.37
N SER A 350 -13.26 -16.59 35.24
CA SER A 350 -14.23 -16.27 36.30
C SER A 350 -15.41 -17.27 36.20
N HIS A 351 -15.28 -18.42 36.88
CA HIS A 351 -16.20 -19.56 36.94
C HIS A 351 -17.59 -19.27 37.56
N TYR A 352 -18.14 -18.07 37.39
CA TYR A 352 -19.42 -17.70 37.99
C TYR A 352 -20.53 -17.83 36.96
N TRP A 353 -21.23 -18.96 37.05
CA TRP A 353 -22.39 -19.30 36.26
C TRP A 353 -23.46 -18.19 36.36
N ILE A 354 -23.75 -17.54 35.24
CA ILE A 354 -24.97 -16.73 35.12
C ILE A 354 -26.13 -17.71 35.10
N PHE A 355 -27.16 -17.39 35.87
CA PHE A 355 -28.34 -18.23 35.89
C PHE A 355 -29.16 -18.11 34.59
N ARG A 356 -29.23 -16.91 33.95
CA ARG A 356 -29.95 -16.68 32.67
C ARG A 356 -29.43 -15.43 31.92
N GLU A 357 -28.64 -15.59 30.85
CA GLU A 357 -28.29 -14.43 29.98
C GLU A 357 -29.52 -13.94 29.20
N LEU A 358 -29.77 -12.64 29.18
CA LEU A 358 -30.80 -12.06 28.30
C LEU A 358 -30.21 -11.78 26.93
N SER A 359 -30.81 -12.39 25.90
CA SER A 359 -30.40 -12.15 24.52
C SER A 359 -30.51 -10.65 24.18
N PRO A 360 -29.70 -10.11 23.26
CA PRO A 360 -29.85 -8.73 22.84
C PRO A 360 -31.25 -8.40 22.30
N CYS A 361 -31.94 -9.38 21.71
CA CYS A 361 -33.32 -9.27 21.25
C CYS A 361 -34.36 -9.28 22.40
N ALA A 362 -34.00 -9.76 23.60
CA ALA A 362 -34.87 -9.77 24.76
C ALA A 362 -35.27 -8.35 25.17
N LYS A 363 -34.39 -7.35 25.01
CA LYS A 363 -34.72 -5.95 25.26
C LYS A 363 -35.84 -5.45 24.34
N LEU A 364 -35.76 -5.77 23.04
CA LEU A 364 -36.86 -5.44 22.12
C LEU A 364 -38.15 -6.16 22.52
N SER A 365 -38.04 -7.43 22.89
CA SER A 365 -39.20 -8.24 23.27
C SER A 365 -39.89 -7.70 24.53
N LEU A 366 -39.13 -7.32 25.55
CA LEU A 366 -39.64 -6.66 26.74
C LEU A 366 -40.24 -5.28 26.40
N ALA A 367 -39.56 -4.52 25.53
CA ALA A 367 -40.04 -3.23 25.03
C ALA A 367 -41.36 -3.30 24.25
N ALA A 368 -41.76 -4.48 23.78
CA ALA A 368 -43.06 -4.71 23.17
C ALA A 368 -44.19 -4.95 24.18
N LEU A 369 -43.92 -5.00 25.49
CA LEU A 369 -44.94 -5.31 26.50
C LEU A 369 -45.73 -4.08 26.99
N TRP A 370 -45.35 -2.87 26.59
CA TRP A 370 -46.06 -1.64 26.94
C TRP A 370 -46.03 -0.61 25.81
N GLU A 371 -47.04 0.27 25.79
CA GLU A 371 -47.37 1.16 24.67
C GLU A 371 -46.18 1.95 24.12
N GLN A 372 -45.37 2.56 24.99
CA GLN A 372 -44.26 3.41 24.57
C GLN A 372 -42.89 2.70 24.62
N GLY A 373 -42.85 1.38 24.77
CA GLY A 373 -41.60 0.71 25.10
C GLY A 373 -40.54 0.74 24.02
N HIS A 374 -40.92 0.41 22.79
CA HIS A 374 -40.03 0.55 21.64
C HIS A 374 -39.58 2.00 21.42
N ALA A 375 -40.48 2.98 21.51
CA ALA A 375 -40.13 4.39 21.35
C ALA A 375 -39.10 4.82 22.42
N THR A 376 -39.33 4.45 23.69
CA THR A 376 -38.43 4.77 24.80
C THR A 376 -37.07 4.08 24.65
N LEU A 377 -37.06 2.81 24.22
CA LEU A 377 -35.83 2.06 23.96
C LEU A 377 -35.01 2.70 22.84
N VAL A 378 -35.65 3.08 21.73
CA VAL A 378 -35.00 3.79 20.61
C VAL A 378 -34.43 5.12 21.08
N SER A 379 -35.19 5.94 21.80
CA SER A 379 -34.73 7.23 22.33
C SER A 379 -33.54 7.07 23.30
N LYS A 380 -33.59 6.14 24.27
CA LYS A 380 -32.47 5.93 25.21
C LYS A 380 -31.22 5.43 24.48
N ARG A 381 -31.35 4.43 23.61
CA ARG A 381 -30.22 3.87 22.86
C ARG A 381 -29.62 4.89 21.89
N HIS A 382 -30.45 5.77 21.32
CA HIS A 382 -29.97 6.84 20.47
C HIS A 382 -29.05 7.81 21.22
N ARG A 383 -29.40 8.17 22.48
CA ARG A 383 -28.53 8.97 23.36
C ARG A 383 -27.21 8.28 23.70
N GLU A 384 -27.22 6.95 23.83
CA GLU A 384 -26.05 6.16 24.21
C GLU A 384 -25.08 5.91 23.05
N SER A 385 -25.59 5.66 21.83
CA SER A 385 -24.76 5.12 20.74
C SER A 385 -24.94 5.83 19.39
N SER A 386 -25.54 7.03 19.33
CA SER A 386 -25.80 7.77 18.09
C SER A 386 -26.40 6.88 16.99
N LEU A 387 -27.57 6.30 17.25
CA LEU A 387 -28.23 5.35 16.31
C LEU A 387 -28.53 5.93 14.92
N VAL A 388 -28.57 7.28 14.80
CA VAL A 388 -28.85 7.99 13.57
C VAL A 388 -27.56 8.55 13.02
N ASN A 389 -27.21 8.16 11.81
CA ASN A 389 -26.24 8.92 11.04
C ASN A 389 -26.97 10.10 10.40
N TYR A 390 -26.90 11.27 11.03
CA TYR A 390 -27.72 12.44 10.66
C TYR A 390 -27.54 12.93 9.21
N PHE A 391 -26.51 12.46 8.50
CA PHE A 391 -26.28 12.81 7.10
C PHE A 391 -27.03 11.94 6.10
N TYR A 392 -27.54 10.79 6.50
CA TYR A 392 -28.18 9.84 5.59
C TYR A 392 -29.60 9.54 6.04
N HIS A 393 -30.53 9.57 5.08
CA HIS A 393 -31.93 9.20 5.28
C HIS A 393 -32.71 10.06 6.28
N VAL A 394 -32.19 11.24 6.63
CA VAL A 394 -32.94 12.25 7.37
C VAL A 394 -33.75 13.08 6.38
N GLU A 395 -35.03 13.21 6.64
CA GLU A 395 -35.96 14.00 5.85
C GLU A 395 -36.71 15.01 6.72
N GLU A 396 -37.12 16.11 6.10
CA GLU A 396 -37.95 17.13 6.74
C GLU A 396 -39.41 16.83 6.42
N VAL A 397 -40.18 16.36 7.41
CA VAL A 397 -41.60 16.04 7.29
C VAL A 397 -42.36 16.90 8.29
N ASN A 398 -43.34 17.68 7.81
CA ASN A 398 -44.13 18.58 8.66
C ASN A 398 -43.27 19.52 9.54
N ASN A 399 -42.22 20.12 8.97
CA ASN A 399 -41.26 20.99 9.66
C ASN A 399 -40.49 20.33 10.82
N LYS A 400 -40.42 19.01 10.84
CA LYS A 400 -39.61 18.24 11.80
C LYS A 400 -38.64 17.38 11.02
N TRP A 401 -37.39 17.36 11.48
CA TRP A 401 -36.41 16.42 10.95
C TRP A 401 -36.66 15.05 11.54
N GLN A 402 -36.83 14.08 10.66
CA GLN A 402 -37.18 12.72 11.00
C GLN A 402 -36.30 11.75 10.23
N VAL A 403 -36.13 10.56 10.79
CA VAL A 403 -35.47 9.44 10.12
C VAL A 403 -36.37 8.22 10.23
N GLN A 404 -36.57 7.51 9.12
CA GLN A 404 -37.33 6.27 9.18
C GLN A 404 -36.59 5.27 10.08
N LEU A 405 -37.32 4.58 10.95
CA LEU A 405 -36.72 3.65 11.91
C LEU A 405 -35.92 2.52 11.23
N ALA A 406 -36.30 2.18 10.00
CA ALA A 406 -35.55 1.30 9.10
C ALA A 406 -34.06 1.73 8.96
N TYR A 407 -33.77 3.02 8.93
CA TYR A 407 -32.38 3.49 8.76
C TYR A 407 -31.60 3.56 10.08
N LEU A 408 -32.20 3.24 11.22
CA LEU A 408 -31.47 3.15 12.47
C LEU A 408 -30.46 2.00 12.44
N ALA A 409 -29.27 2.28 12.96
CA ALA A 409 -28.19 1.30 13.11
C ALA A 409 -28.42 0.34 14.30
N MET A 410 -29.62 -0.23 14.41
CA MET A 410 -29.96 -1.23 15.41
C MET A 410 -29.65 -2.64 14.87
N LYS A 411 -28.83 -3.41 15.58
CA LYS A 411 -28.48 -4.80 15.17
C LYS A 411 -29.68 -5.74 15.27
N GLU A 412 -30.61 -5.41 16.16
CA GLU A 412 -31.73 -6.23 16.59
C GLU A 412 -33.00 -5.93 15.77
N LYS A 413 -32.93 -5.03 14.78
CA LYS A 413 -34.10 -4.64 13.97
C LYS A 413 -34.76 -5.78 13.19
N LYS A 414 -34.00 -6.85 12.93
CA LYS A 414 -34.50 -8.07 12.28
C LYS A 414 -34.94 -9.16 13.28
N CYS A 415 -34.88 -8.90 14.59
CA CYS A 415 -35.32 -9.89 15.58
C CYS A 415 -36.85 -10.07 15.47
N VAL A 416 -37.27 -11.33 15.52
CA VAL A 416 -38.67 -11.74 15.65
C VAL A 416 -39.07 -11.66 17.11
N LEU A 417 -40.30 -11.23 17.42
CA LEU A 417 -40.77 -11.30 18.80
C LEU A 417 -41.06 -12.75 19.15
N PRO A 418 -40.46 -13.26 20.23
CA PRO A 418 -40.31 -14.69 20.36
C PRO A 418 -41.41 -15.31 21.23
N PHE A 419 -42.64 -15.21 20.75
CA PHE A 419 -43.79 -15.86 21.35
C PHE A 419 -43.76 -17.38 21.13
N ALA A 420 -44.55 -18.14 21.89
CA ALA A 420 -44.70 -19.57 21.68
C ALA A 420 -45.16 -19.88 20.25
N LYS A 421 -44.65 -20.96 19.65
CA LYS A 421 -44.81 -21.25 18.21
C LYS A 421 -46.24 -21.15 17.69
N GLY A 422 -47.21 -21.53 18.52
CA GLY A 422 -48.62 -21.45 18.17
C GLY A 422 -49.19 -20.04 18.08
N PHE A 423 -48.43 -18.97 18.28
CA PHE A 423 -48.94 -17.60 18.18
C PHE A 423 -48.41 -16.86 16.96
N GLU A 424 -49.25 -15.97 16.42
CA GLU A 424 -48.88 -14.98 15.41
C GLU A 424 -49.51 -13.62 15.73
N LEU A 425 -48.92 -12.56 15.16
CA LEU A 425 -49.47 -11.21 15.27
C LEU A 425 -50.68 -11.03 14.36
N CYS A 426 -51.70 -10.33 14.86
CA CYS A 426 -52.84 -9.88 14.08
C CYS A 426 -53.28 -8.46 14.49
N ASP A 427 -53.95 -7.76 13.58
CA ASP A 427 -54.50 -6.42 13.82
C ASP A 427 -55.90 -6.44 14.46
N GLU A 428 -56.59 -7.59 14.41
CA GLU A 428 -57.93 -7.73 14.96
C GLU A 428 -57.91 -7.85 16.48
N TRP A 429 -58.51 -6.87 17.15
CA TRP A 429 -58.73 -6.89 18.59
C TRP A 429 -59.75 -7.97 18.98
N ALA A 430 -59.48 -8.67 20.09
CA ALA A 430 -60.46 -9.49 20.79
C ALA A 430 -60.15 -9.47 22.29
N ALA A 431 -61.19 -9.40 23.13
CA ALA A 431 -61.06 -9.18 24.58
C ALA A 431 -60.14 -10.18 25.32
N ASN A 432 -59.97 -11.39 24.78
CA ASN A 432 -59.15 -12.45 25.39
C ASN A 432 -57.78 -12.62 24.72
N ARG A 433 -57.39 -11.76 23.77
CA ARG A 433 -56.09 -11.88 23.10
C ARG A 433 -55.02 -11.11 23.90
N PRO A 434 -53.86 -11.73 24.14
CA PRO A 434 -52.72 -11.02 24.67
C PRO A 434 -52.33 -9.85 23.74
N THR A 435 -52.02 -8.71 24.32
CA THR A 435 -51.66 -7.49 23.57
C THR A 435 -50.16 -7.24 23.67
N VAL A 436 -49.56 -6.85 22.55
CA VAL A 436 -48.17 -6.37 22.46
C VAL A 436 -48.16 -5.04 21.71
N TYR A 437 -47.17 -4.20 22.00
CA TYR A 437 -47.09 -2.83 21.50
C TYR A 437 -45.85 -2.65 20.64
N LEU A 438 -46.07 -2.47 19.33
CA LEU A 438 -45.01 -2.32 18.36
C LEU A 438 -44.94 -0.86 17.95
N TYR A 439 -44.00 -0.13 18.56
CA TYR A 439 -43.77 1.31 18.34
C TYR A 439 -45.06 2.14 18.53
N GLY A 440 -45.74 1.96 19.67
CA GLY A 440 -46.98 2.68 19.99
C GLY A 440 -48.25 2.03 19.45
N ARG A 441 -48.15 1.06 18.52
CA ARG A 441 -49.32 0.37 17.96
C ARG A 441 -49.59 -0.93 18.70
N ALA A 442 -50.80 -1.06 19.24
CA ALA A 442 -51.27 -2.32 19.77
C ALA A 442 -51.41 -3.37 18.65
N LYS A 443 -50.87 -4.55 18.88
CA LYS A 443 -51.03 -5.77 18.09
C LYS A 443 -51.50 -6.87 19.02
N TYR A 444 -52.21 -7.85 18.47
CA TYR A 444 -52.81 -8.91 19.24
C TYR A 444 -52.21 -10.25 18.84
N LEU A 445 -52.11 -11.17 19.80
CA LEU A 445 -51.65 -12.52 19.53
C LEU A 445 -52.83 -13.45 19.29
N ARG A 446 -52.85 -14.11 18.13
CA ARG A 446 -53.81 -15.15 17.76
C ARG A 446 -53.13 -16.51 17.84
N TYR A 447 -53.79 -17.47 18.49
CA TYR A 447 -53.32 -18.85 18.51
C TYR A 447 -53.71 -19.57 17.21
N VAL A 448 -52.72 -20.11 16.51
CA VAL A 448 -52.82 -20.90 15.29
C VAL A 448 -52.09 -22.23 15.53
N PRO A 449 -52.82 -23.33 15.79
CA PRO A 449 -52.24 -24.63 16.12
C PRO A 449 -51.25 -25.14 15.07
N GLU A 450 -51.44 -24.77 13.81
CA GLU A 450 -50.63 -25.29 12.70
C GLU A 450 -49.20 -24.77 12.71
N LEU A 451 -48.97 -23.61 13.35
CA LEU A 451 -47.63 -23.08 13.55
C LEU A 451 -46.79 -23.95 14.50
N CYS A 452 -47.43 -24.69 15.41
CA CYS A 452 -46.74 -25.66 16.28
C CYS A 452 -46.15 -26.83 15.49
N LYS A 453 -46.70 -27.14 14.31
CA LYS A 453 -46.22 -28.23 13.44
C LYS A 453 -45.02 -27.81 12.58
N LEU A 454 -44.74 -26.51 12.49
CA LEU A 454 -43.61 -26.00 11.73
C LEU A 454 -42.29 -26.28 12.45
N ARG A 455 -41.27 -26.64 11.66
CA ARG A 455 -39.88 -26.56 12.12
C ARG A 455 -39.55 -25.13 12.52
N TYR A 456 -38.61 -24.94 13.46
CA TYR A 456 -38.29 -23.61 13.99
C TYR A 456 -37.85 -22.61 12.91
N ASP A 457 -37.08 -23.03 11.93
CA ASP A 457 -36.65 -22.21 10.78
C ASP A 457 -37.81 -21.83 9.85
N ALA A 458 -38.76 -22.73 9.63
CA ALA A 458 -39.99 -22.45 8.88
C ALA A 458 -40.90 -21.49 9.66
N TRP A 459 -41.04 -21.69 10.96
CA TRP A 459 -41.78 -20.81 11.86
C TRP A 459 -41.18 -19.41 11.88
N LEU A 460 -39.86 -19.27 12.01
CA LEU A 460 -39.18 -17.98 12.02
C LEU A 460 -39.41 -17.21 10.71
N ARG A 461 -39.35 -17.90 9.56
CA ARG A 461 -39.68 -17.32 8.25
C ARG A 461 -41.13 -16.87 8.18
N HIS A 462 -42.08 -17.68 8.65
CA HIS A 462 -43.50 -17.30 8.75
C HIS A 462 -43.66 -16.01 9.55
N GLN A 463 -43.09 -15.95 10.75
CA GLN A 463 -43.16 -14.76 11.60
C GLN A 463 -42.56 -13.53 10.92
N ILE A 464 -41.44 -13.66 10.21
CA ILE A 464 -40.86 -12.55 9.45
C ILE A 464 -41.82 -12.07 8.35
N GLN A 465 -42.41 -12.99 7.60
CA GLN A 465 -43.34 -12.70 6.50
C GLN A 465 -44.66 -12.08 6.98
N THR A 466 -45.18 -12.51 8.14
CA THR A 466 -46.39 -11.94 8.75
C THR A 466 -46.13 -10.63 9.48
N GLY A 467 -44.92 -10.07 9.36
CA GLY A 467 -44.55 -8.81 9.96
C GLY A 467 -44.17 -8.89 11.43
N ASN A 468 -44.06 -10.08 12.04
CA ASN A 468 -43.53 -10.27 13.39
C ASN A 468 -41.99 -10.14 13.43
N ASN A 469 -41.48 -9.00 13.00
CA ASN A 469 -40.14 -8.56 13.31
C ASN A 469 -40.17 -7.04 13.48
N PHE A 470 -39.22 -6.51 14.26
CA PHE A 470 -39.19 -5.08 14.57
C PHE A 470 -39.21 -4.22 13.30
N TRP A 471 -38.42 -4.58 12.28
CA TRP A 471 -38.33 -3.90 11.00
C TRP A 471 -39.66 -3.78 10.25
N ALA A 472 -40.35 -4.89 10.03
CA ALA A 472 -41.59 -4.94 9.27
C ALA A 472 -42.73 -4.19 9.98
N CYS A 473 -42.73 -4.19 11.32
CA CYS A 473 -43.71 -3.45 12.10
C CYS A 473 -43.49 -1.93 12.11
N VAL A 474 -42.25 -1.47 11.96
CA VAL A 474 -41.88 -0.06 12.11
C VAL A 474 -41.42 0.58 10.81
N GLY A 475 -41.51 -0.13 9.68
CA GLY A 475 -40.88 0.27 8.40
C GLY A 475 -41.29 1.65 7.88
N HIS A 476 -42.49 2.12 8.25
CA HIS A 476 -43.00 3.45 7.89
C HIS A 476 -43.06 4.43 9.07
N GLU A 477 -42.59 4.01 10.24
CA GLU A 477 -42.59 4.84 11.43
C GLU A 477 -41.31 5.67 11.50
N TYR A 478 -41.45 6.86 12.07
CA TYR A 478 -40.41 7.87 12.08
C TYR A 478 -39.89 8.12 13.49
N TYR A 479 -38.57 8.22 13.60
CA TYR A 479 -37.91 8.80 14.76
C TYR A 479 -37.72 10.29 14.53
N THR A 480 -38.37 11.12 15.37
CA THR A 480 -38.18 12.57 15.34
C THR A 480 -36.86 12.94 16.03
N LEU A 481 -36.02 13.69 15.33
CA LEU A 481 -34.73 14.12 15.86
C LEU A 481 -34.90 15.04 17.07
N GLU A 482 -34.00 14.90 18.06
CA GLU A 482 -33.99 15.78 19.23
C GLU A 482 -33.64 17.23 18.84
N HIS A 483 -33.93 18.20 19.70
CA HIS A 483 -33.76 19.63 19.42
C HIS A 483 -32.34 19.99 18.95
N TYR A 484 -31.31 19.44 19.59
CA TYR A 484 -29.91 19.68 19.20
C TYR A 484 -29.62 19.22 17.77
N GLN A 485 -30.17 18.07 17.37
CA GLN A 485 -29.97 17.47 16.06
C GLN A 485 -30.73 18.22 14.98
N THR A 486 -31.98 18.60 15.28
CA THR A 486 -32.76 19.51 14.44
C THR A 486 -31.99 20.79 14.16
N ARG A 487 -31.32 21.37 15.17
CA ARG A 487 -30.45 22.54 14.98
C ARG A 487 -29.26 22.24 14.05
N CYS A 488 -28.58 21.11 14.23
CA CYS A 488 -27.50 20.70 13.34
C CYS A 488 -27.97 20.50 11.89
N MET A 489 -29.14 19.92 11.68
CA MET A 489 -29.72 19.73 10.34
C MET A 489 -30.08 21.07 9.69
N ASN A 490 -30.67 22.00 10.44
CA ASN A 490 -30.97 23.34 9.95
C ASN A 490 -29.70 24.10 9.52
N VAL A 491 -28.63 24.04 10.33
CA VAL A 491 -27.34 24.64 9.97
C VAL A 491 -26.75 23.97 8.72
N THR A 492 -26.84 22.64 8.63
CA THR A 492 -26.35 21.90 7.45
C THR A 492 -27.12 22.28 6.18
N LYS A 493 -28.45 22.39 6.26
CA LYS A 493 -29.31 22.85 5.17
C LYS A 493 -28.93 24.26 4.73
N GLN A 494 -28.72 25.18 5.67
CA GLN A 494 -28.28 26.55 5.37
C GLN A 494 -26.93 26.57 4.65
N VAL A 495 -25.93 25.83 5.15
CA VAL A 495 -24.61 25.76 4.52
C VAL A 495 -24.69 25.17 3.10
N LEU A 496 -25.52 24.14 2.89
CA LEU A 496 -25.74 23.57 1.55
C LEU A 496 -26.38 24.58 0.60
N GLU A 497 -27.34 25.37 1.06
CA GLU A 497 -27.95 26.45 0.29
C GLU A 497 -26.91 27.53 -0.09
N GLU A 498 -26.09 27.96 0.86
CA GLU A 498 -25.01 28.93 0.64
C GLU A 498 -23.96 28.41 -0.36
N VAL A 499 -23.59 27.14 -0.24
CA VAL A 499 -22.66 26.47 -1.17
C VAL A 499 -23.27 26.41 -2.56
N LYS A 500 -24.55 26.02 -2.69
CA LYS A 500 -25.26 26.01 -3.98
C LYS A 500 -25.25 27.40 -4.64
N ILE A 501 -25.61 28.44 -3.88
CA ILE A 501 -25.56 29.83 -4.36
C ILE A 501 -24.14 30.21 -4.80
N SER A 502 -23.10 29.78 -4.07
CA SER A 502 -21.71 30.07 -4.43
C SER A 502 -21.28 29.37 -5.73
N PHE A 503 -21.74 28.13 -5.96
CA PHE A 503 -21.51 27.41 -7.21
C PHE A 503 -22.19 28.09 -8.39
N ASP A 504 -23.47 28.45 -8.24
CA ASP A 504 -24.23 29.14 -9.29
C ASP A 504 -23.56 30.49 -9.67
N ARG A 505 -23.04 31.23 -8.68
CA ARG A 505 -22.27 32.47 -8.92
C ARG A 505 -20.96 32.22 -9.68
N GLU A 506 -20.24 31.17 -9.33
CA GLU A 506 -18.97 30.83 -9.99
C GLU A 506 -19.21 30.30 -11.41
N GLU A 507 -20.30 29.56 -11.64
CA GLU A 507 -20.71 29.15 -12.99
C GLU A 507 -20.95 30.37 -13.89
N VAL A 508 -21.72 31.36 -13.41
CA VAL A 508 -21.93 32.62 -14.15
C VAL A 508 -20.60 33.34 -14.42
N ARG A 509 -19.68 33.35 -13.45
CA ARG A 509 -18.34 33.94 -13.62
C ARG A 509 -17.53 33.21 -14.70
N MET A 510 -17.50 31.88 -14.67
CA MET A 510 -16.80 31.07 -15.67
C MET A 510 -17.39 31.26 -17.08
N LEU A 511 -18.71 31.31 -17.21
CA LEU A 511 -19.38 31.59 -18.48
C LEU A 511 -19.00 32.96 -19.05
N SER A 512 -18.86 33.98 -18.19
CA SER A 512 -18.36 35.30 -18.59
C SER A 512 -16.92 35.26 -19.12
N VAL A 513 -16.01 34.55 -18.43
CA VAL A 513 -14.61 34.36 -18.86
C VAL A 513 -14.54 33.60 -20.19
N ILE A 514 -15.34 32.53 -20.36
CA ILE A 514 -15.45 31.81 -21.64
C ILE A 514 -15.90 32.76 -22.75
N GLY A 515 -16.86 33.65 -22.47
CA GLY A 515 -17.31 34.68 -23.39
C GLY A 515 -16.19 35.66 -23.79
N GLN A 516 -15.33 36.06 -22.86
CA GLN A 516 -14.15 36.91 -23.14
C GLN A 516 -13.13 36.17 -24.01
N LEU A 517 -12.76 34.95 -23.64
CA LEU A 517 -11.81 34.14 -24.39
C LEU A 517 -12.28 33.87 -25.82
N LYS A 518 -13.58 33.61 -26.03
CA LYS A 518 -14.15 33.47 -27.38
C LYS A 518 -13.95 34.73 -28.23
N ARG A 519 -14.13 35.93 -27.64
CA ARG A 519 -13.88 37.19 -28.35
C ARG A 519 -12.41 37.36 -28.69
N GLU A 520 -11.51 37.04 -27.76
CA GLU A 520 -10.06 37.11 -28.00
C GLU A 520 -9.63 36.14 -29.11
N VAL A 521 -10.11 34.89 -29.10
CA VAL A 521 -9.83 33.92 -30.16
C VAL A 521 -10.31 34.42 -31.51
N ASN A 522 -11.52 34.97 -31.59
CA ASN A 522 -12.03 35.56 -32.84
C ASN A 522 -11.15 36.72 -33.33
N ASN A 523 -10.70 37.59 -32.42
CA ASN A 523 -9.80 38.70 -32.76
C ASN A 523 -8.43 38.21 -33.26
N HIS A 524 -7.85 37.19 -32.62
CA HIS A 524 -6.59 36.59 -33.06
C HIS A 524 -6.74 35.86 -34.40
N SER A 525 -7.88 35.21 -34.64
CA SER A 525 -8.19 34.59 -35.93
C SER A 525 -8.21 35.64 -37.04
N ALA A 526 -8.93 36.75 -36.84
CA ALA A 526 -8.97 37.85 -37.79
C ALA A 526 -7.59 38.49 -38.03
N ALA A 527 -6.78 38.64 -36.98
CA ALA A 527 -5.41 39.13 -37.10
C ALA A 527 -4.53 38.15 -37.91
N THR A 528 -4.67 36.85 -37.68
CA THR A 528 -3.95 35.81 -38.42
C THR A 528 -4.32 35.82 -39.91
N GLU A 529 -5.60 35.96 -40.24
CA GLU A 529 -6.06 36.09 -41.62
C GLU A 529 -5.46 37.32 -42.32
N ASN A 530 -5.33 38.45 -41.61
CA ASN A 530 -4.66 39.64 -42.14
C ASN A 530 -3.17 39.40 -42.38
N VAL A 531 -2.46 38.78 -41.45
CA VAL A 531 -1.02 38.43 -41.62
C VAL A 531 -0.83 37.47 -42.80
N LEU A 532 -1.71 36.48 -42.97
CA LEU A 532 -1.66 35.57 -44.11
C LEU A 532 -1.85 36.31 -45.44
N ARG A 533 -2.73 37.32 -45.47
CA ARG A 533 -2.93 38.18 -46.64
C ARG A 533 -1.69 39.00 -46.96
N GLU A 534 -1.08 39.62 -45.95
CA GLU A 534 0.17 40.38 -46.09
C GLU A 534 1.33 39.49 -46.56
N LEU A 535 1.45 38.28 -46.01
CA LEU A 535 2.44 37.31 -46.46
C LEU A 535 2.22 36.90 -47.92
N GLY A 536 0.96 36.74 -48.34
CA GLY A 536 0.61 36.50 -49.74
C GLY A 536 1.10 37.62 -50.67
N THR A 537 0.91 38.88 -50.26
CA THR A 537 1.43 40.05 -50.98
C THR A 537 2.97 40.03 -51.03
N ALA A 538 3.63 39.84 -49.88
CA ALA A 538 5.09 39.81 -49.81
C ALA A 538 5.70 38.67 -50.65
N GLN A 539 5.05 37.51 -50.72
CA GLN A 539 5.46 36.43 -51.62
C GLN A 539 5.34 36.84 -53.10
N GLY A 540 4.29 37.58 -53.46
CA GLY A 540 4.13 38.17 -54.79
C GLY A 540 5.28 39.13 -55.12
N ASP A 541 5.65 39.99 -54.18
CA ASP A 541 6.76 40.93 -54.33
C ASP A 541 8.10 40.20 -54.49
N VAL A 542 8.37 39.18 -53.66
CA VAL A 542 9.59 38.35 -53.77
C VAL A 542 9.69 37.66 -55.12
N ARG A 543 8.60 37.09 -55.66
CA ARG A 543 8.61 36.50 -57.01
C ARG A 543 8.94 37.55 -58.07
N THR A 544 8.41 38.75 -57.91
CA THR A 544 8.67 39.87 -58.81
C THR A 544 10.14 40.28 -58.74
N THR A 545 10.70 40.45 -57.54
CA THR A 545 12.13 40.71 -57.33
C THR A 545 13.01 39.61 -57.89
N GLN A 546 12.65 38.34 -57.69
CA GLN A 546 13.38 37.20 -58.24
C GLN A 546 13.42 37.24 -59.78
N SER A 547 12.30 37.60 -60.41
CA SER A 547 12.23 37.78 -61.87
C SER A 547 13.15 38.91 -62.33
N TYR A 548 13.18 40.03 -61.62
CA TYR A 548 14.12 41.12 -61.90
C TYR A 548 15.58 40.71 -61.70
N LEU A 549 15.91 39.99 -60.62
CA LEU A 549 17.26 39.49 -60.37
C LEU A 549 17.72 38.54 -61.48
N GLN A 550 16.84 37.66 -61.97
CA GLN A 550 17.15 36.77 -63.09
C GLN A 550 17.45 37.56 -64.36
N ALA A 551 16.69 38.63 -64.63
CA ALA A 551 16.97 39.53 -65.74
C ALA A 551 18.34 40.19 -65.58
N THR A 552 18.64 40.77 -64.41
CA THR A 552 19.96 41.37 -64.12
C THR A 552 21.10 40.35 -64.21
N GLN A 553 20.89 39.11 -63.78
CA GLN A 553 21.89 38.05 -63.90
C GLN A 553 22.18 37.71 -65.37
N ASN A 554 21.15 37.67 -66.22
CA ASN A 554 21.34 37.51 -67.66
C ASN A 554 22.14 38.67 -68.25
N ASP A 555 21.84 39.91 -67.85
CA ASP A 555 22.58 41.09 -68.30
C ASP A 555 24.04 41.06 -67.85
N LEU A 556 24.30 40.69 -66.59
CA LEU A 556 25.65 40.50 -66.06
C LEU A 556 26.41 39.41 -66.80
N ARG A 557 25.74 38.29 -67.15
CA ARG A 557 26.34 37.23 -67.96
C ARG A 557 26.72 37.73 -69.35
N MET A 558 25.88 38.56 -69.96
CA MET A 558 26.19 39.23 -71.22
C MET A 558 27.40 40.16 -71.06
N THR A 559 27.43 41.00 -70.03
CA THR A 559 28.59 41.86 -69.72
C THR A 559 29.86 41.06 -69.48
N GLN A 560 29.79 39.95 -68.75
CA GLN A 560 30.94 39.07 -68.51
C GLN A 560 31.43 38.45 -69.82
N SER A 561 30.53 38.04 -70.71
CA SER A 561 30.91 37.58 -72.05
C SER A 561 31.65 38.67 -72.83
N CYS A 562 31.17 39.91 -72.80
CA CYS A 562 31.85 41.04 -73.41
C CYS A 562 33.24 41.28 -72.79
N LEU A 563 33.35 41.26 -71.45
CA LEU A 563 34.63 41.39 -70.74
C LEU A 563 35.61 40.27 -71.09
N GLN A 564 35.13 39.04 -71.27
CA GLN A 564 35.97 37.92 -71.68
C GLN A 564 36.54 38.14 -73.08
N THR A 565 35.73 38.65 -74.01
CA THR A 565 36.20 39.07 -75.34
C THR A 565 37.29 40.14 -75.19
N THR A 566 37.06 41.19 -74.42
CA THR A 566 38.07 42.25 -74.17
C THR A 566 39.33 41.72 -73.48
N GLN A 567 39.21 40.77 -72.55
CA GLN A 567 40.36 40.13 -71.92
C GLN A 567 41.18 39.30 -72.92
N ASN A 568 40.51 38.60 -73.84
CA ASN A 568 41.21 37.87 -74.90
C ASN A 568 41.97 38.83 -75.82
N ASP A 569 41.37 39.96 -76.17
CA ASP A 569 42.05 41.01 -76.93
C ASP A 569 43.28 41.55 -76.18
N LEU A 570 43.16 41.82 -74.87
CA LEU A 570 44.29 42.23 -74.03
C LEU A 570 45.39 41.16 -73.93
N LYS A 571 45.03 39.87 -73.84
CA LYS A 571 46.01 38.77 -73.85
C LYS A 571 46.75 38.73 -75.17
N MET A 572 46.06 38.91 -76.30
CA MET A 572 46.70 39.02 -77.61
C MET A 572 47.69 40.19 -77.64
N THR A 573 47.31 41.35 -77.09
CA THR A 573 48.24 42.49 -76.93
C THR A 573 49.43 42.15 -76.02
N GLN A 574 49.21 41.47 -74.88
CA GLN A 574 50.27 41.06 -73.95
C GLN A 574 51.23 40.04 -74.57
N SER A 575 50.74 39.06 -75.31
CA SER A 575 51.58 38.12 -76.06
C SER A 575 52.45 38.86 -77.07
N CYS A 576 51.89 39.86 -77.75
CA CYS A 576 52.66 40.72 -78.64
C CYS A 576 53.80 41.44 -77.87
N LEU A 577 53.51 42.00 -76.70
CA LEU A 577 54.52 42.64 -75.84
C LEU A 577 55.58 41.67 -75.29
N GLN A 578 55.20 40.44 -74.93
CA GLN A 578 56.15 39.41 -74.47
C GLN A 578 57.13 39.00 -75.56
N THR A 579 56.66 38.89 -76.80
CA THR A 579 57.55 38.67 -77.95
C THR A 579 58.60 39.76 -78.02
N THR A 580 58.19 41.02 -77.92
CA THR A 580 59.12 42.17 -77.87
C THR A 580 60.07 42.11 -76.66
N GLN A 581 59.60 41.71 -75.48
CA GLN A 581 60.43 41.57 -74.28
C GLN A 581 61.46 40.42 -74.40
N LYS A 582 61.07 39.29 -75.00
CA LYS A 582 61.96 38.14 -75.21
C LYS A 582 63.12 38.52 -76.12
N GLU A 583 62.82 39.22 -77.21
CA GLU A 583 63.82 39.76 -78.12
C GLU A 583 64.82 40.66 -77.36
N LEU A 584 64.34 41.45 -76.40
CA LEU A 584 65.19 42.28 -75.55
C LEU A 584 66.06 41.46 -74.57
N THR A 585 65.52 40.43 -73.90
CA THR A 585 66.28 39.60 -72.96
C THR A 585 67.29 38.67 -73.64
N GLU A 586 66.98 38.19 -74.84
CA GLU A 586 67.95 37.46 -75.67
C GLU A 586 69.15 38.34 -76.00
N ALA A 587 68.94 39.64 -76.21
CA ALA A 587 70.05 40.60 -76.32
C ALA A 587 70.87 40.68 -75.00
N GLN A 588 70.22 40.74 -73.83
CA GLN A 588 70.90 40.81 -72.52
C GLN A 588 71.65 39.52 -72.14
N THR A 589 71.12 38.35 -72.43
CA THR A 589 71.76 37.05 -72.11
C THR A 589 73.06 36.87 -72.88
N ARG A 590 73.04 37.26 -74.16
CA ARG A 590 74.24 37.26 -74.98
C ARG A 590 75.35 38.09 -74.32
N ILE A 591 75.01 39.21 -73.67
CA ILE A 591 75.98 40.02 -72.91
C ILE A 591 76.52 39.25 -71.69
N GLY A 592 75.68 38.59 -70.90
CA GLY A 592 76.11 37.87 -69.69
C GLY A 592 76.95 36.61 -69.94
N GLN A 593 76.68 35.86 -71.02
CA GLN A 593 77.49 34.67 -71.37
C GLN A 593 78.95 35.01 -71.58
N TYR A 594 79.22 36.17 -72.18
CA TYR A 594 80.58 36.66 -72.35
C TYR A 594 81.28 36.91 -71.01
N GLN A 595 80.56 37.38 -69.99
CA GLN A 595 81.12 37.65 -68.65
C GLN A 595 81.44 36.38 -67.84
N GLU A 596 80.69 35.29 -68.01
CA GLU A 596 80.96 34.05 -67.25
C GLU A 596 82.06 33.20 -67.86
N GLN A 597 82.15 33.19 -69.20
CA GLN A 597 83.31 32.55 -69.84
C GLN A 597 84.60 33.12 -69.26
N GLU A 598 84.68 34.43 -69.09
CA GLU A 598 85.80 35.12 -68.46
C GLU A 598 86.16 34.54 -67.07
N LYS A 599 85.18 34.31 -66.19
CA LYS A 599 85.41 33.73 -64.86
C LYS A 599 85.86 32.27 -64.88
N LYS A 600 85.34 31.45 -65.80
CA LYS A 600 85.77 30.03 -65.94
C LYS A 600 87.24 29.92 -66.29
N TRP A 601 87.70 30.78 -67.19
CA TRP A 601 89.11 30.85 -67.54
C TRP A 601 89.96 31.13 -66.29
N HIS A 602 89.52 32.02 -65.40
CA HIS A 602 90.23 32.28 -64.14
C HIS A 602 90.30 31.10 -63.17
N LEU A 603 89.24 30.30 -63.01
CA LEU A 603 89.24 29.18 -62.07
C LEU A 603 90.06 27.97 -62.57
N ARG A 604 90.00 27.70 -63.87
CA ARG A 604 90.75 26.60 -64.48
C ARG A 604 92.26 26.77 -64.25
N ILE A 605 92.73 28.01 -64.28
CA ILE A 605 94.12 28.36 -63.97
C ILE A 605 94.48 27.94 -62.53
N ARG A 606 93.65 28.25 -61.52
CA ARG A 606 93.90 27.84 -60.12
C ARG A 606 93.95 26.33 -59.90
N GLN A 607 93.14 25.55 -60.62
CA GLN A 607 93.13 24.09 -60.44
C GLN A 607 94.41 23.43 -60.97
N LEU A 608 94.92 23.91 -62.10
CA LEU A 608 96.15 23.41 -62.68
C LEU A 608 97.34 23.62 -61.73
N GLU A 609 97.34 24.69 -60.93
CA GLU A 609 98.36 24.94 -59.90
C GLU A 609 98.36 23.86 -58.79
N VAL A 610 97.17 23.40 -58.37
CA VAL A 610 97.03 22.37 -57.32
C VAL A 610 97.44 20.99 -57.83
N GLU A 611 97.02 20.61 -59.04
CA GLU A 611 97.38 19.29 -59.62
C GLU A 611 98.89 19.15 -59.80
N LEU A 612 99.58 20.22 -60.22
CA LEU A 612 101.03 20.23 -60.38
C LEU A 612 101.76 19.89 -59.08
N LYS A 613 101.23 20.32 -57.93
CA LYS A 613 101.78 20.03 -56.61
C LYS A 613 101.66 18.54 -56.26
N ARG A 614 100.54 17.92 -56.61
CA ARG A 614 100.25 16.49 -56.37
C ARG A 614 101.14 15.56 -57.19
N VAL A 615 101.39 15.90 -58.45
CA VAL A 615 102.29 15.12 -59.35
C VAL A 615 103.71 15.06 -58.79
N ARG A 616 104.20 16.14 -58.15
CA ARG A 616 105.54 16.14 -57.53
C ARG A 616 105.68 15.14 -56.38
N GLU A 617 104.66 15.00 -55.54
CA GLU A 617 104.71 14.09 -54.39
C GLU A 617 104.64 12.61 -54.82
N GLN A 618 103.83 12.27 -55.83
CA GLN A 618 103.71 10.90 -56.34
C GLN A 618 105.00 10.38 -57.00
N CYS A 619 105.74 11.22 -57.72
CA CYS A 619 107.01 10.82 -58.37
C CYS A 619 108.08 10.35 -57.36
N VAL A 620 108.11 10.92 -56.15
CA VAL A 620 109.10 10.56 -55.13
C VAL A 620 108.85 9.16 -54.57
N VAL A 621 107.58 8.74 -54.45
CA VAL A 621 107.20 7.40 -53.94
C VAL A 621 107.57 6.33 -54.98
N GLN A 622 107.22 6.53 -56.24
CA GLN A 622 107.47 5.53 -57.31
C GLN A 622 108.95 5.25 -57.54
N LEU A 623 109.83 6.23 -57.37
CA LEU A 623 111.28 6.03 -57.56
C LEU A 623 111.90 5.13 -56.47
N LYS A 624 111.35 5.12 -55.24
CA LYS A 624 111.82 4.21 -54.17
C LYS A 624 111.46 2.75 -54.44
N GLU A 625 110.30 2.48 -55.03
CA GLU A 625 109.86 1.11 -55.36
C GLU A 625 110.65 0.50 -56.52
N ARG A 626 110.99 1.31 -57.54
CA ARG A 626 111.79 0.83 -58.69
C ARG A 626 113.19 0.36 -58.29
N LEU A 627 113.80 0.99 -57.28
CA LEU A 627 115.14 0.62 -56.81
C LEU A 627 115.16 -0.77 -56.14
N LYS A 628 114.10 -1.10 -55.39
CA LYS A 628 113.94 -2.40 -54.71
C LYS A 628 113.77 -3.56 -55.72
N VAL A 629 113.12 -3.29 -56.85
CA VAL A 629 112.89 -4.29 -57.92
C VAL A 629 114.17 -4.56 -58.74
N SER A 630 115.05 -3.56 -58.91
CA SER A 630 116.32 -3.77 -59.62
C SER A 630 117.31 -4.65 -58.86
N GLU A 631 117.31 -4.59 -57.52
CA GLU A 631 118.19 -5.42 -56.68
C GLU A 631 117.82 -6.91 -56.76
N GLU A 632 116.53 -7.25 -56.75
CA GLU A 632 116.04 -8.63 -56.80
C GLU A 632 116.34 -9.32 -58.15
N ARG A 633 116.28 -8.57 -59.25
CA ARG A 633 116.52 -9.13 -60.60
C ARG A 633 117.98 -9.51 -60.83
N LEU A 634 118.92 -8.78 -60.23
CA LEU A 634 120.34 -9.09 -60.35
C LEU A 634 120.66 -10.48 -59.78
N ARG A 635 119.98 -10.86 -58.68
CA ARG A 635 120.12 -12.17 -58.04
C ARG A 635 119.67 -13.33 -58.95
N VAL A 636 118.61 -13.12 -59.74
CA VAL A 636 118.07 -14.13 -60.67
C VAL A 636 119.00 -14.34 -61.88
N ALA A 637 119.68 -13.29 -62.33
CA ALA A 637 120.64 -13.36 -63.44
C ALA A 637 121.88 -14.22 -63.09
N GLU A 638 122.28 -14.27 -61.83
CA GLU A 638 123.42 -15.07 -61.37
C GLU A 638 123.09 -16.58 -61.31
N GLU A 639 121.88 -16.97 -60.91
CA GLU A 639 121.43 -18.38 -60.85
C GLU A 639 121.33 -19.02 -62.24
N SER A 640 120.76 -18.31 -63.23
CA SER A 640 120.57 -18.88 -64.57
C SER A 640 121.88 -19.11 -65.32
N ASN A 641 122.92 -18.31 -65.05
CA ASN A 641 124.24 -18.48 -65.66
C ASN A 641 124.91 -19.81 -65.23
N LEU A 642 124.53 -20.33 -64.05
CA LEU A 642 124.97 -21.63 -63.55
C LEU A 642 124.33 -22.80 -64.31
N GLU A 643 123.07 -22.65 -64.72
CA GLU A 643 122.30 -23.63 -65.51
C GLU A 643 122.89 -23.82 -66.92
N TYR A 644 123.32 -22.72 -67.55
CA TYR A 644 123.99 -22.72 -68.85
C TYR A 644 125.26 -23.58 -68.88
N ARG A 645 126.05 -23.57 -67.80
CA ARG A 645 127.27 -24.41 -67.73
C ARG A 645 126.96 -25.91 -67.68
N ARG A 646 125.81 -26.31 -67.13
CA ARG A 646 125.42 -27.73 -67.01
C ARG A 646 124.94 -28.34 -68.32
N THR A 647 124.31 -27.54 -69.18
CA THR A 647 123.69 -28.08 -70.39
C THR A 647 124.69 -28.23 -71.54
N ILE A 648 125.67 -27.32 -71.60
CA ILE A 648 126.83 -27.46 -72.51
C ILE A 648 127.52 -28.83 -72.30
N GLN A 649 127.67 -29.27 -71.05
CA GLN A 649 128.24 -30.60 -70.75
C GLN A 649 127.38 -31.79 -71.22
N ARG A 650 126.07 -31.59 -71.43
CA ARG A 650 125.15 -32.64 -71.90
C ARG A 650 125.20 -32.79 -73.43
N LEU A 651 125.30 -31.66 -74.14
CA LEU A 651 125.55 -31.63 -75.59
C LEU A 651 126.89 -32.30 -75.96
N GLU A 652 127.89 -32.27 -75.06
CA GLU A 652 129.18 -32.95 -75.26
C GLU A 652 129.11 -34.49 -75.14
N ALA A 653 128.13 -35.05 -74.41
CA ALA A 653 128.05 -36.49 -74.15
C ALA A 653 127.35 -37.29 -75.26
N GLU A 654 126.30 -36.73 -75.87
CA GLU A 654 125.55 -37.44 -76.91
C GLU A 654 126.25 -37.39 -78.28
N LEU A 655 127.17 -36.43 -78.46
CA LEU A 655 128.13 -36.37 -79.55
C LEU A 655 129.00 -37.65 -79.67
N LYS A 656 128.98 -38.53 -78.65
CA LYS A 656 129.87 -39.69 -78.52
C LYS A 656 129.31 -41.03 -79.07
N ASN A 657 128.04 -41.12 -79.53
CA ASN A 657 127.37 -42.39 -79.91
C ASN A 657 126.87 -42.48 -81.38
N ALA A 658 127.75 -42.28 -82.34
CA ALA A 658 127.48 -42.36 -83.78
C ALA A 658 127.02 -43.74 -84.34
N SER A 659 126.24 -43.75 -85.45
CA SER A 659 126.42 -44.53 -86.71
C SER A 659 125.44 -44.08 -87.83
N ASP A 660 125.82 -44.31 -89.09
CA ASP A 660 125.45 -43.61 -90.35
C ASP A 660 124.11 -44.06 -90.98
N ALA A 661 123.22 -43.24 -91.54
CA ALA A 661 123.36 -41.95 -92.21
C ALA A 661 122.43 -40.89 -91.59
N SER A 662 122.51 -40.82 -90.26
CA SER A 662 121.92 -39.78 -89.41
C SER A 662 122.77 -38.49 -89.38
N TYR A 663 123.82 -38.33 -90.20
CA TYR A 663 124.86 -37.32 -89.96
C TYR A 663 124.52 -35.89 -90.47
N LEU A 664 123.94 -35.73 -91.67
CA LEU A 664 123.75 -34.39 -92.26
C LEU A 664 122.50 -33.64 -91.76
N ASN A 665 121.43 -34.36 -91.38
CA ASN A 665 120.25 -33.73 -90.80
C ASN A 665 120.47 -33.35 -89.31
N ARG A 666 121.43 -34.00 -88.64
CA ARG A 666 121.83 -33.68 -87.25
C ARG A 666 122.70 -32.42 -87.19
N ILE A 667 123.57 -32.21 -88.17
CA ILE A 667 124.34 -30.95 -88.32
C ILE A 667 123.38 -29.75 -88.46
N ARG A 668 122.27 -29.87 -89.21
CA ARG A 668 121.24 -28.83 -89.29
C ARG A 668 120.46 -28.58 -87.98
N GLN A 669 120.32 -29.58 -87.11
CA GLN A 669 119.68 -29.38 -85.80
C GLN A 669 120.63 -28.71 -84.79
N LEU A 670 121.94 -29.00 -84.85
CA LEU A 670 122.93 -28.29 -84.04
C LEU A 670 123.10 -26.83 -84.46
N GLU A 671 123.02 -26.52 -85.76
CA GLU A 671 122.96 -25.13 -86.24
C GLU A 671 121.72 -24.38 -85.70
N LYS A 672 120.54 -25.02 -85.67
CA LYS A 672 119.34 -24.43 -85.06
C LYS A 672 119.47 -24.21 -83.55
N ALA A 673 120.10 -25.12 -82.82
CA ALA A 673 120.36 -24.93 -81.39
C ALA A 673 121.37 -23.79 -81.13
N LEU A 674 122.41 -23.66 -81.96
CA LEU A 674 123.37 -22.56 -81.89
C LEU A 674 122.71 -21.21 -82.24
N GLN A 675 121.75 -21.21 -83.17
CA GLN A 675 120.95 -20.03 -83.54
C GLN A 675 120.02 -19.59 -82.38
N VAL A 676 119.41 -20.54 -81.66
CA VAL A 676 118.61 -20.25 -80.46
C VAL A 676 119.48 -19.76 -79.30
N MET A 677 120.68 -20.33 -79.07
CA MET A 677 121.59 -19.82 -78.04
C MET A 677 122.15 -18.44 -78.38
N THR A 678 122.39 -18.15 -79.66
CA THR A 678 122.81 -16.81 -80.11
C THR A 678 121.68 -15.80 -79.95
N GLN A 679 120.41 -16.20 -80.20
CA GLN A 679 119.23 -15.37 -79.93
C GLN A 679 119.03 -15.12 -78.43
N MET A 680 119.20 -16.14 -77.58
CA MET A 680 119.10 -15.98 -76.13
C MET A 680 120.24 -15.12 -75.55
N TYR A 681 121.47 -15.19 -76.09
CA TYR A 681 122.56 -14.32 -75.65
C TYR A 681 122.33 -12.85 -76.07
N GLN A 682 121.70 -12.61 -77.23
CA GLN A 682 121.23 -11.27 -77.62
C GLN A 682 120.07 -10.78 -76.74
N ASP A 683 119.18 -11.67 -76.28
CA ASP A 683 118.07 -11.32 -75.38
C ASP A 683 118.55 -11.04 -73.93
N VAL A 684 119.70 -11.59 -73.52
CA VAL A 684 120.33 -11.27 -72.22
C VAL A 684 121.23 -10.03 -72.30
N SER A 685 121.99 -9.80 -73.38
CA SER A 685 122.85 -8.61 -73.53
C SER A 685 122.12 -7.38 -74.07
N GLY A 686 120.89 -7.53 -74.59
CA GLY A 686 120.02 -6.44 -75.04
C GLY A 686 119.38 -5.62 -73.90
N GLN A 687 119.58 -6.03 -72.64
CA GLN A 687 119.32 -5.20 -71.47
C GLN A 687 120.57 -4.42 -71.07
N GLY A 688 120.94 -3.48 -71.91
CA GLY A 688 122.03 -2.55 -71.65
C GLY A 688 121.91 -1.34 -72.55
N THR A 689 121.16 -0.34 -72.10
CA THR A 689 121.16 1.05 -72.59
C THR A 689 120.56 1.33 -73.98
N LYS A 690 119.25 1.66 -73.96
CA LYS A 690 118.79 3.01 -74.32
C LYS A 690 117.99 3.57 -73.15
#